data_AF-A0A836JZ43-F1
#
_entry.id   AF-A0A836JZ43-F1
#
_cell.length_a   1.000
_cell.length_b   1.000
_cell.length_c   1.000
_cell.angle_alpha   90.00
_cell.angle_beta   90.00
_cell.angle_gamma   90.00
#
_symmetry.space_group_name_H-M   'P 1'
#
loop_
_entity.id
_entity.type
_entity.pdbx_description
1 polymer ?
#
loop_
_entity_poly.entity_id
_entity_poly.type
_entity_poly.pdbx_seq_one_letter_code
_entity_poly.pdbx_strand_id
1 'polypeptide(L)'
;KIMRKGDMIAATSSVLSLTLFIDESGLLRVGGRLNNSNLHTEAQTTIANVRQQLWLLFLRSAMCKVIYNVFQAKPCHSEAIKSSLSTGRVTALRPFTIAAFKRFISHRRISSQIYSDNGSAHLTFEELQTALCEIEAALNSWPTHFLRRWSTSIPCRNEQNGSEIKAFSCSPTCFDKTMKDLTDRLYVNWNALETSEEYNIMRKYAKNSRRYSLGYSLYCFVALYLFLSMSLIPQLLDVVLPLNKSRPILLTYPGYYFVDQRKYFFYIFLHAIVAWEIAMTGIVAHDCIFVTYVEHVCSMFAVIGFRLEHLFYNRNDQVKTINTNTDNAYRKRIAFIVHAHRKALKYTQLLEDTFNVPFAMQILIVTIGMSITLLQMMQQNNSNILESMRYALYVIGELIHLFFLSFEGQKLIDHSLQIRDKIYNNCWYKVSIKSQKLIILIMIKTLRLSFLSAGKIYIFSLESFTMSTRRSCLYTMDSNYYGVVKKVSSLVGQWPYQNPKTKLICLSVVTLSTFSIVIPQLAKFVICNGDMQCIFQTMAAHMLTIITLVKLYTCHLNRYKIKVLIDRLFLEWDELETPEEYEIMKRYAKNGRRYSLGYSLYCFISAFLFLCMSLIPPLLDIVLPLNESRPILSVHPGYYFVDEKEYFFCIFWHAVVVWEIAVTGIVAHDCMLLTYIEHVCSIFALGGFRFERLMYKCNEYESDTITVLHSHASDTFRKRIAFSVYTHRKALKFAQLIEDTFSITLALQIALNTVMISITLLQITQHNASVFIVVRYVVYVLSQLIHLFCLSFEGQKLIDHSLQMRDKIYNSLWYKTSPKSQRMLLFVMQKAFHPVFLSACKIYIFSRENFTMIVQTSMSYFTVLASLE
;
A
#
# COMPACT_ATOMS: atom_id res chain seq x y z
N LYS A 1 39.40 1.09 -17.76
CA LYS A 1 39.72 2.42 -18.35
C LYS A 1 38.61 3.40 -17.97
N ILE A 2 38.95 4.51 -17.32
CA ILE A 2 38.00 5.55 -16.88
C ILE A 2 37.61 6.36 -18.14
N MET A 3 36.35 6.30 -18.56
CA MET A 3 35.84 7.13 -19.67
C MET A 3 35.50 8.53 -19.16
N ARG A 4 35.96 9.57 -19.87
CA ARG A 4 35.61 10.97 -19.58
C ARG A 4 34.48 11.43 -20.51
N LYS A 5 33.74 12.44 -20.06
CA LYS A 5 32.55 12.95 -20.75
C LYS A 5 32.96 13.65 -22.06
N GLY A 6 32.62 13.06 -23.20
CA GLY A 6 32.87 13.60 -24.55
C GLY A 6 33.62 12.67 -25.50
N ASP A 7 34.18 11.56 -25.01
CA ASP A 7 34.95 10.64 -25.84
C ASP A 7 34.04 9.72 -26.69
N MET A 8 34.40 9.51 -27.97
CA MET A 8 33.73 8.54 -28.83
C MET A 8 34.16 7.11 -28.48
N ILE A 9 33.19 6.24 -28.25
CA ILE A 9 33.41 4.83 -27.91
C ILE A 9 33.82 4.09 -29.19
N ALA A 10 34.94 3.37 -29.16
CA ALA A 10 35.43 2.57 -30.29
C ALA A 10 34.36 1.58 -30.77
N ALA A 11 34.18 1.45 -32.08
CA ALA A 11 33.14 0.60 -32.70
C ALA A 11 33.27 -0.90 -32.35
N THR A 12 34.45 -1.32 -31.88
CA THR A 12 34.76 -2.68 -31.41
C THR A 12 34.49 -2.91 -29.91
N SER A 13 33.92 -1.92 -29.21
CA SER A 13 33.63 -2.01 -27.77
C SER A 13 32.43 -2.91 -27.47
N SER A 14 32.60 -3.86 -26.55
CA SER A 14 31.53 -4.78 -26.11
C SER A 14 30.32 -4.08 -25.48
N VAL A 15 30.49 -2.82 -25.04
CA VAL A 15 29.44 -1.97 -24.44
C VAL A 15 28.38 -1.53 -25.46
N LEU A 16 28.74 -1.44 -26.75
CA LEU A 16 27.80 -1.06 -27.83
C LEU A 16 26.81 -2.18 -28.19
N SER A 17 27.04 -3.42 -27.77
CA SER A 17 26.24 -4.60 -28.16
C SER A 17 24.92 -4.79 -27.37
N LEU A 18 24.60 -3.87 -26.45
CA LEU A 18 23.41 -3.94 -25.60
C LEU A 18 22.20 -3.28 -26.29
N THR A 19 21.58 -3.98 -27.25
CA THR A 19 20.28 -3.58 -27.80
C THR A 19 19.13 -3.84 -26.82
N LEU A 20 18.22 -2.86 -26.74
CA LEU A 20 16.99 -2.93 -25.96
C LEU A 20 16.06 -4.02 -26.51
N PHE A 21 15.40 -4.78 -25.64
CA PHE A 21 14.30 -5.67 -26.02
C PHE A 21 13.10 -5.47 -25.09
N ILE A 22 11.91 -5.86 -25.57
CA ILE A 22 10.66 -5.80 -24.80
C ILE A 22 10.40 -7.22 -24.30
N ASP A 23 10.21 -7.40 -23.00
CA ASP A 23 9.91 -8.72 -22.43
C ASP A 23 8.44 -9.11 -22.59
N GLU A 24 8.09 -10.34 -22.20
CA GLU A 24 6.72 -10.88 -22.30
C GLU A 24 5.66 -10.11 -21.48
N SER A 25 6.10 -9.22 -20.59
CA SER A 25 5.24 -8.29 -19.84
C SER A 25 5.12 -6.91 -20.48
N GLY A 26 5.66 -6.72 -21.69
CA GLY A 26 5.55 -5.47 -22.45
C GLY A 26 6.49 -4.36 -21.96
N LEU A 27 7.44 -4.66 -21.09
CA LEU A 27 8.39 -3.68 -20.55
C LEU A 27 9.69 -3.65 -21.35
N LEU A 28 10.11 -2.44 -21.74
CA LEU A 28 11.37 -2.20 -22.45
C LEU A 28 12.55 -2.37 -21.47
N ARG A 29 13.33 -3.45 -21.62
CA ARG A 29 14.47 -3.77 -20.75
C ARG A 29 15.79 -3.70 -21.50
N VAL A 30 16.78 -3.10 -20.86
CA VAL A 30 18.19 -3.11 -21.31
C VAL A 30 19.01 -4.19 -20.55
N GLY A 31 18.49 -4.68 -19.42
CA GLY A 31 19.27 -5.41 -18.41
C GLY A 31 19.36 -6.92 -18.57
N GLY A 32 18.57 -7.55 -19.45
CA GLY A 32 18.57 -9.01 -19.61
C GLY A 32 19.93 -9.59 -20.04
N ARG A 33 20.80 -8.76 -20.64
CA ARG A 33 22.16 -9.14 -21.05
C ARG A 33 23.25 -8.86 -20.01
N LEU A 34 22.97 -8.14 -18.91
CA LEU A 34 23.98 -7.84 -17.88
C LEU A 34 24.26 -9.06 -16.98
N ASN A 35 23.23 -9.84 -16.65
CA ASN A 35 23.39 -11.12 -15.93
C ASN A 35 24.13 -12.19 -16.74
N ASN A 36 24.10 -12.10 -18.08
CA ASN A 36 24.80 -13.01 -19.00
C ASN A 36 26.04 -12.35 -19.62
N SER A 37 26.47 -11.20 -19.10
CA SER A 37 27.68 -10.54 -19.58
C SER A 37 28.91 -11.17 -18.92
N ASN A 38 29.98 -11.40 -19.69
CA ASN A 38 31.26 -11.89 -19.17
C ASN A 38 32.02 -10.84 -18.32
N LEU A 39 31.31 -9.86 -17.73
CA LEU A 39 31.87 -8.83 -16.85
C LEU A 39 32.00 -9.38 -15.42
N HIS A 40 33.11 -9.07 -14.76
CA HIS A 40 33.39 -9.52 -13.39
C HIS A 40 32.32 -9.05 -12.39
N THR A 41 31.97 -9.92 -11.43
CA THR A 41 30.83 -9.77 -10.49
C THR A 41 30.88 -8.47 -9.69
N GLU A 42 32.07 -7.97 -9.32
CA GLU A 42 32.24 -6.68 -8.62
C GLU A 42 31.89 -5.46 -9.48
N ALA A 43 32.11 -5.51 -10.80
CA ALA A 43 31.73 -4.41 -11.68
C ALA A 43 30.19 -4.34 -11.85
N GLN A 44 29.53 -5.50 -11.88
CA GLN A 44 28.08 -5.59 -11.95
C GLN A 44 27.41 -5.06 -10.66
N THR A 45 27.96 -5.39 -9.49
CA THR A 45 27.46 -4.90 -8.19
C THR A 45 27.73 -3.41 -8.00
N THR A 46 28.88 -2.90 -8.42
CA THR A 46 29.22 -1.47 -8.32
C THR A 46 28.28 -0.61 -9.18
N ILE A 47 27.97 -1.05 -10.40
CA ILE A 47 27.03 -0.34 -11.30
C ILE A 47 25.60 -0.37 -10.73
N ALA A 48 25.19 -1.47 -10.07
CA ALA A 48 23.91 -1.56 -9.39
C ALA A 48 23.82 -0.65 -8.14
N ASN A 49 24.92 -0.52 -7.38
CA ASN A 49 24.98 0.28 -6.16
C ASN A 49 24.98 1.79 -6.46
N VAL A 50 25.70 2.21 -7.51
CA VAL A 50 25.70 3.60 -7.99
C VAL A 50 24.27 4.04 -8.39
N ARG A 51 23.46 3.14 -8.97
CA ARG A 51 22.04 3.41 -9.30
C ARG A 51 21.18 3.66 -8.06
N GLN A 52 21.44 2.96 -6.97
CA GLN A 52 20.66 3.04 -5.73
C GLN A 52 20.97 4.31 -4.93
N GLN A 53 22.24 4.74 -4.92
CA GLN A 53 22.66 6.01 -4.32
C GLN A 53 22.24 7.23 -5.15
N LEU A 54 22.26 7.14 -6.49
CA LEU A 54 21.78 8.20 -7.37
C LEU A 54 20.28 8.46 -7.22
N TRP A 55 19.46 7.46 -6.87
CA TRP A 55 18.01 7.63 -6.69
C TRP A 55 17.68 8.49 -5.46
N LEU A 56 18.37 8.26 -4.33
CA LEU A 56 18.26 9.08 -3.11
C LEU A 56 18.85 10.49 -3.30
N LEU A 57 19.95 10.61 -4.06
CA LEU A 57 20.52 11.90 -4.45
C LEU A 57 19.60 12.66 -5.43
N PHE A 58 18.88 11.98 -6.32
CA PHE A 58 17.88 12.59 -7.21
C PHE A 58 16.66 13.08 -6.42
N LEU A 59 16.19 12.33 -5.42
CA LEU A 59 15.09 12.76 -4.56
C LEU A 59 15.50 13.97 -3.70
N ARG A 60 16.70 13.95 -3.10
CA ARG A 60 17.26 15.07 -2.33
C ARG A 60 17.55 16.28 -3.22
N SER A 61 18.05 16.07 -4.44
CA SER A 61 18.30 17.13 -5.44
C SER A 61 17.00 17.71 -5.99
N ALA A 62 15.96 16.90 -6.20
CA ALA A 62 14.64 17.34 -6.64
C ALA A 62 13.91 18.10 -5.52
N MET A 63 13.92 17.58 -4.29
CA MET A 63 13.28 18.22 -3.14
C MET A 63 14.01 19.50 -2.73
N CYS A 64 15.35 19.51 -2.70
CA CYS A 64 16.13 20.73 -2.51
C CYS A 64 16.01 21.69 -3.70
N LYS A 65 15.85 21.23 -4.95
CA LYS A 65 15.55 22.12 -6.11
C LYS A 65 14.16 22.73 -6.01
N VAL A 66 13.16 21.97 -5.56
CA VAL A 66 11.80 22.48 -5.34
C VAL A 66 11.83 23.54 -4.24
N ILE A 67 12.51 23.29 -3.12
CA ILE A 67 12.65 24.26 -2.03
C ILE A 67 13.50 25.48 -2.46
N TYR A 68 14.60 25.29 -3.18
CA TYR A 68 15.45 26.37 -3.72
C TYR A 68 14.75 27.23 -4.78
N ASN A 69 13.96 26.62 -5.66
CA ASN A 69 13.20 27.33 -6.71
C ASN A 69 12.00 28.11 -6.14
N VAL A 70 11.47 27.71 -4.98
CA VAL A 70 10.43 28.47 -4.26
C VAL A 70 10.99 29.76 -3.63
N PHE A 71 12.29 29.81 -3.29
CA PHE A 71 12.88 30.95 -2.55
C PHE A 71 13.84 31.85 -3.35
N GLN A 72 14.22 31.55 -4.59
CA GLN A 72 15.16 32.38 -5.37
C GLN A 72 14.50 33.10 -6.55
N ALA A 73 13.85 34.23 -6.29
CA ALA A 73 13.58 35.22 -7.32
C ALA A 73 14.78 36.19 -7.39
N LYS A 74 15.55 36.20 -8.49
CA LYS A 74 16.62 37.18 -8.73
C LYS A 74 16.11 38.35 -9.61
N PRO A 75 16.48 39.60 -9.30
CA PRO A 75 16.25 40.74 -10.18
C PRO A 75 17.35 40.82 -11.25
N CYS A 76 16.96 40.97 -12.51
CA CYS A 76 17.86 41.33 -13.60
C CYS A 76 17.48 42.71 -14.11
N HIS A 77 18.30 43.74 -13.86
CA HIS A 77 18.67 44.74 -14.88
C HIS A 77 19.66 45.78 -14.34
N SER A 78 20.60 46.20 -15.19
CA SER A 78 21.15 47.57 -15.26
C SER A 78 22.38 47.62 -16.19
N GLU A 79 22.18 47.73 -17.50
CA GLU A 79 23.23 48.28 -18.39
C GLU A 79 22.73 49.42 -19.30
N ALA A 80 21.46 49.79 -19.20
CA ALA A 80 20.96 51.04 -19.77
C ALA A 80 20.57 51.96 -18.60
N ILE A 81 20.92 53.24 -18.68
CA ILE A 81 20.83 54.27 -17.61
C ILE A 81 22.10 54.32 -16.72
N LYS A 82 23.24 54.59 -17.35
CA LYS A 82 24.33 55.38 -16.77
C LYS A 82 24.75 56.48 -17.75
N SER A 83 23.87 57.45 -17.99
CA SER A 83 24.24 58.70 -18.65
C SER A 83 23.78 59.95 -17.90
N SER A 84 23.34 59.82 -16.65
CA SER A 84 23.23 60.96 -15.75
C SER A 84 23.34 60.49 -14.31
N LEU A 85 24.18 61.18 -13.55
CA LEU A 85 24.35 61.20 -12.09
C LEU A 85 25.78 60.90 -11.63
N SER A 86 26.30 61.89 -10.91
CA SER A 86 27.68 62.14 -10.56
C SER A 86 28.27 61.14 -9.57
N THR A 87 29.57 60.89 -9.76
CA THR A 87 30.49 60.18 -8.88
C THR A 87 30.57 60.81 -7.49
N GLY A 88 30.03 60.14 -6.48
CA GLY A 88 30.29 60.49 -5.08
C GLY A 88 29.34 59.77 -4.12
N ARG A 89 29.82 58.69 -3.48
CA ARG A 89 29.16 57.89 -2.42
C ARG A 89 28.08 56.91 -2.88
N VAL A 90 28.48 55.83 -3.56
CA VAL A 90 27.75 54.54 -3.50
C VAL A 90 28.78 53.41 -3.43
N THR A 91 28.95 52.82 -2.25
CA THR A 91 29.65 51.54 -2.09
C THR A 91 28.73 50.44 -2.61
N ALA A 92 29.09 49.81 -3.73
CA ALA A 92 28.31 48.71 -4.29
C ALA A 92 28.33 47.50 -3.34
N LEU A 93 27.17 47.13 -2.79
CA LEU A 93 27.01 45.86 -2.08
C LEU A 93 27.17 44.72 -3.11
N ARG A 94 28.22 43.89 -2.95
CA ARG A 94 28.41 42.68 -3.77
C ARG A 94 27.26 41.69 -3.53
N PRO A 95 26.73 41.02 -4.56
CA PRO A 95 25.71 39.98 -4.37
C PRO A 95 26.26 38.82 -3.52
N PHE A 96 25.48 38.38 -2.53
CA PHE A 96 25.80 37.22 -1.69
C PHE A 96 25.95 35.98 -2.57
N THR A 97 27.18 35.47 -2.70
CA THR A 97 27.47 34.24 -3.45
C THR A 97 27.28 33.02 -2.54
N ILE A 98 27.08 31.84 -3.14
CA ILE A 98 27.01 30.53 -2.46
C ILE A 98 28.18 30.34 -1.46
N ALA A 99 29.32 30.96 -1.72
CA ALA A 99 30.47 30.97 -0.82
C ALA A 99 30.22 31.75 0.48
N ALA A 100 29.47 32.86 0.45
CA ALA A 100 29.13 33.66 1.63
C ALA A 100 28.05 33.00 2.50
N PHE A 101 27.08 32.31 1.89
CA PHE A 101 26.11 31.49 2.63
C PHE A 101 26.75 30.23 3.23
N LYS A 102 27.63 29.56 2.47
CA LYS A 102 28.49 28.48 3.02
C LYS A 102 29.39 28.99 4.15
N ARG A 103 29.95 30.21 4.04
CA ARG A 103 30.73 30.85 5.11
C ARG A 103 29.88 31.23 6.31
N PHE A 104 28.64 31.69 6.11
CA PHE A 104 27.72 32.05 7.20
C PHE A 104 27.29 30.81 7.99
N ILE A 105 26.97 29.71 7.30
CA ILE A 105 26.70 28.41 7.94
C ILE A 105 27.96 27.84 8.63
N SER A 106 29.15 27.99 8.02
CA SER A 106 30.39 27.54 8.64
C SER A 106 30.80 28.38 9.85
N HIS A 107 30.49 29.69 9.87
CA HIS A 107 30.85 30.59 10.97
C HIS A 107 30.01 30.36 12.23
N ARG A 108 28.80 29.78 12.12
CA ARG A 108 27.97 29.39 13.26
C ARG A 108 28.18 27.95 13.76
N ARG A 109 29.25 27.25 13.32
CA ARG A 109 29.63 25.89 13.76
C ARG A 109 28.51 24.82 13.66
N ILE A 110 27.51 25.00 12.80
CA ILE A 110 26.41 24.01 12.69
C ILE A 110 26.89 22.72 11.97
N SER A 111 27.93 22.79 11.11
CA SER A 111 28.34 21.62 10.32
C SER A 111 29.32 20.68 11.05
N SER A 112 30.01 21.11 12.10
CA SER A 112 31.07 20.29 12.73
C SER A 112 30.58 19.41 13.88
N GLN A 113 29.35 19.61 14.39
CA GLN A 113 28.76 18.71 15.40
C GLN A 113 27.92 17.58 14.80
N ILE A 114 27.69 17.57 13.49
CA ILE A 114 26.86 16.57 12.79
C ILE A 114 27.70 15.41 12.21
N TYR A 115 29.03 15.49 12.31
CA TYR A 115 29.94 14.46 11.81
C TYR A 115 30.96 14.08 12.89
N SER A 116 30.75 12.92 13.50
CA SER A 116 31.83 12.09 14.04
C SER A 116 32.21 11.08 12.95
N ASP A 117 33.50 10.80 12.80
CA ASP A 117 34.12 10.02 11.70
C ASP A 117 33.62 8.57 11.56
N ASN A 118 32.64 8.13 12.34
CA ASN A 118 31.93 6.87 12.15
C ASN A 118 30.45 7.07 11.74
N GLY A 119 30.27 7.57 10.52
CA GLY A 119 29.28 7.06 9.55
C GLY A 119 27.82 6.83 9.99
N SER A 120 27.26 7.62 10.90
CA SER A 120 25.82 7.58 11.19
C SER A 120 25.26 8.98 11.44
N ALA A 121 24.28 9.39 10.62
CA ALA A 121 23.55 10.63 10.79
C ALA A 121 22.08 10.32 11.07
N HIS A 122 21.62 10.63 12.28
CA HIS A 122 20.21 10.69 12.64
C HIS A 122 19.99 12.07 13.28
N LEU A 123 19.13 12.91 12.69
CA LEU A 123 18.59 14.07 13.40
C LEU A 123 17.46 13.58 14.32
N THR A 124 17.51 13.99 15.57
CA THR A 124 16.44 13.74 16.53
C THR A 124 15.26 14.72 16.31
N PHE A 125 14.08 14.35 16.81
CA PHE A 125 12.85 15.14 16.66
C PHE A 125 12.98 16.58 17.23
N GLU A 126 13.72 16.74 18.33
CA GLU A 126 13.97 18.05 18.96
C GLU A 126 14.89 18.94 18.10
N GLU A 127 15.89 18.37 17.43
CA GLU A 127 16.79 19.12 16.55
C GLU A 127 16.09 19.60 15.26
N LEU A 128 15.14 18.81 14.74
CA LEU A 128 14.30 19.20 13.60
C LEU A 128 13.33 20.32 13.99
N GLN A 129 12.75 20.25 15.19
CA GLN A 129 11.80 21.24 15.68
C GLN A 129 12.49 22.58 16.01
N THR A 130 13.73 22.53 16.51
CA THR A 130 14.57 23.72 16.75
C THR A 130 14.96 24.40 15.44
N ALA A 131 15.35 23.62 14.42
CA ALA A 131 15.66 24.15 13.08
C ALA A 131 14.44 24.80 12.39
N LEU A 132 13.23 24.27 12.62
CA LEU A 132 11.99 24.85 12.09
C LEU A 132 11.59 26.15 12.81
N CYS A 133 11.77 26.22 14.13
CA CYS A 133 11.50 27.44 14.90
C CYS A 133 12.47 28.59 14.56
N GLU A 134 13.74 28.30 14.27
CA GLU A 134 14.71 29.33 13.84
C GLU A 134 14.42 29.87 12.42
N ILE A 135 13.86 29.03 11.54
CA ILE A 135 13.40 29.44 10.20
C ILE A 135 12.16 30.32 10.31
N GLU A 136 11.23 30.00 11.21
CA GLU A 136 10.03 30.78 11.48
C GLU A 136 10.36 32.15 12.10
N ALA A 137 11.31 32.21 13.04
CA ALA A 137 11.81 33.46 13.62
C ALA A 137 12.51 34.37 12.59
N ALA A 138 13.21 33.79 11.61
CA ALA A 138 13.83 34.53 10.52
C ALA A 138 12.80 35.12 9.55
N LEU A 139 11.73 34.39 9.24
CA LEU A 139 10.63 34.83 8.37
C LEU A 139 9.80 35.96 8.99
N ASN A 140 9.61 35.96 10.31
CA ASN A 140 8.83 36.97 11.03
C ASN A 140 9.57 38.30 11.26
N SER A 141 10.84 38.42 10.85
CA SER A 141 11.68 39.61 11.11
C SER A 141 11.79 40.62 9.94
N TRP A 142 11.05 40.44 8.83
CA TRP A 142 11.23 41.26 7.61
C TRP A 142 10.18 42.38 7.45
N PRO A 143 10.54 43.64 7.08
CA PRO A 143 9.59 44.76 7.01
C PRO A 143 8.74 44.78 5.72
N THR A 144 7.47 45.17 5.85
CA THR A 144 6.40 45.14 4.83
C THR A 144 6.56 46.10 3.64
N HIS A 145 7.56 46.99 3.63
CA HIS A 145 7.73 48.02 2.58
C HIS A 145 8.37 47.50 1.28
N PHE A 146 8.89 46.26 1.26
CA PHE A 146 9.64 45.71 0.12
C PHE A 146 8.74 45.19 -1.04
N LEU A 147 7.48 44.87 -0.77
CA LEU A 147 6.55 44.29 -1.75
C LEU A 147 6.03 45.27 -2.81
N ARG A 148 6.03 46.59 -2.53
CA ARG A 148 5.39 47.59 -3.41
C ARG A 148 6.24 48.02 -4.61
N ARG A 149 7.55 47.73 -4.61
CA ARG A 149 8.51 48.18 -5.65
C ARG A 149 8.76 47.14 -6.75
N TRP A 150 8.18 45.95 -6.63
CA TRP A 150 8.36 44.81 -7.55
C TRP A 150 7.41 44.84 -8.78
N SER A 151 6.44 45.75 -8.81
CA SER A 151 5.38 45.77 -9.85
C SER A 151 5.71 46.56 -11.11
N THR A 152 6.79 47.35 -11.16
CA THR A 152 7.03 48.30 -12.25
C THR A 152 8.46 48.28 -12.78
N SER A 153 8.77 47.32 -13.67
CA SER A 153 9.67 47.52 -14.84
C SER A 153 10.03 46.19 -15.51
N ILE A 154 9.85 46.11 -16.85
CA ILE A 154 10.63 45.36 -17.88
C ILE A 154 9.77 44.48 -18.83
N PRO A 155 9.91 44.61 -20.18
CA PRO A 155 9.05 43.99 -21.20
C PRO A 155 9.57 42.64 -21.73
N CYS A 156 8.69 41.84 -22.35
CA CYS A 156 9.03 40.52 -22.94
C CYS A 156 9.42 40.61 -24.42
N ARG A 157 10.56 40.02 -24.79
CA ARG A 157 10.98 39.77 -26.18
C ARG A 157 10.38 38.45 -26.67
N ASN A 158 9.77 38.47 -27.86
CA ASN A 158 9.33 37.27 -28.60
C ASN A 158 10.53 36.63 -29.30
N GLU A 159 10.66 35.30 -29.28
CA GLU A 159 11.34 34.60 -30.38
C GLU A 159 10.99 33.11 -30.50
N GLN A 160 10.80 32.73 -31.75
CA GLN A 160 10.69 31.38 -32.28
C GLN A 160 12.11 30.79 -32.40
N ASN A 161 12.35 29.60 -31.84
CA ASN A 161 13.15 28.48 -32.39
C ASN A 161 13.75 27.59 -31.29
N GLY A 162 13.86 26.30 -31.62
CA GLY A 162 14.96 25.41 -31.22
C GLY A 162 15.11 25.03 -29.75
N SER A 163 14.61 23.83 -29.40
CA SER A 163 15.17 22.87 -28.42
C SER A 163 16.13 23.40 -27.34
N GLU A 164 15.62 23.61 -26.13
CA GLU A 164 16.39 23.45 -24.87
C GLU A 164 15.45 23.22 -23.68
N ILE A 165 15.88 22.38 -22.74
CA ILE A 165 15.13 21.92 -21.56
C ILE A 165 14.85 23.10 -20.63
N LYS A 166 13.59 23.56 -20.54
CA LYS A 166 13.18 24.69 -19.70
C LYS A 166 13.13 24.29 -18.22
N ALA A 167 13.89 25.01 -17.40
CA ALA A 167 13.82 24.95 -15.94
C ALA A 167 12.55 25.68 -15.44
N PHE A 168 11.85 25.03 -14.52
CA PHE A 168 10.65 25.51 -13.84
C PHE A 168 10.96 26.66 -12.89
N SER A 169 10.43 27.85 -13.19
CA SER A 169 10.15 28.91 -12.23
C SER A 169 8.97 29.71 -12.76
N CYS A 170 7.78 29.54 -12.18
CA CYS A 170 6.66 30.43 -12.44
C CYS A 170 6.72 31.56 -11.40
N SER A 171 7.20 32.73 -11.80
CA SER A 171 6.87 33.95 -11.06
C SER A 171 5.34 34.16 -11.12
N PRO A 172 4.71 34.88 -10.17
CA PRO A 172 3.29 35.23 -10.25
C PRO A 172 2.92 35.89 -11.59
N THR A 173 3.85 36.68 -12.14
CA THR A 173 3.74 37.34 -13.45
C THR A 173 3.84 36.39 -14.65
N CYS A 174 4.40 35.19 -14.49
CA CYS A 174 4.46 34.15 -15.51
C CYS A 174 3.16 33.34 -15.53
N PHE A 175 2.64 32.98 -14.35
CA PHE A 175 1.35 32.30 -14.19
C PHE A 175 0.19 33.13 -14.74
N ASP A 176 0.19 34.43 -14.47
CA ASP A 176 -0.81 35.37 -15.00
C ASP A 176 -0.78 35.44 -16.54
N LYS A 177 0.42 35.47 -17.14
CA LYS A 177 0.58 35.43 -18.61
C LYS A 177 0.10 34.12 -19.23
N THR A 178 0.35 32.97 -18.58
CA THR A 178 -0.12 31.67 -19.09
C THR A 178 -1.62 31.50 -18.93
N MET A 179 -2.21 31.97 -17.82
CA MET A 179 -3.66 31.98 -17.61
C MET A 179 -4.37 32.89 -18.62
N LYS A 180 -3.78 34.07 -18.91
CA LYS A 180 -4.25 34.95 -19.98
C LYS A 180 -4.17 34.28 -21.35
N ASP A 181 -3.06 33.62 -21.68
CA ASP A 181 -2.92 32.90 -22.96
C ASP A 181 -3.94 31.74 -23.11
N LEU A 182 -4.23 30.98 -22.04
CA LEU A 182 -5.29 29.97 -22.04
C LEU A 182 -6.66 30.60 -22.31
N THR A 183 -6.96 31.72 -21.64
CA THR A 183 -8.22 32.46 -21.79
C THR A 183 -8.37 33.04 -23.21
N ASP A 184 -7.33 33.69 -23.74
CA ASP A 184 -7.35 34.28 -25.08
C ASP A 184 -7.55 33.19 -26.15
N ARG A 185 -6.87 32.03 -25.98
CA ARG A 185 -7.05 30.88 -26.87
C ARG A 185 -8.47 30.32 -26.82
N LEU A 186 -9.13 30.35 -25.67
CA LEU A 186 -10.53 29.95 -25.55
C LEU A 186 -11.38 30.77 -26.52
N TYR A 187 -11.33 32.11 -26.45
CA TYR A 187 -12.08 33.00 -27.35
C TYR A 187 -11.73 32.82 -28.83
N VAL A 188 -10.43 32.74 -29.17
CA VAL A 188 -9.99 32.58 -30.56
C VAL A 188 -10.49 31.26 -31.17
N ASN A 189 -10.61 30.20 -30.38
CA ASN A 189 -11.10 28.91 -30.87
C ASN A 189 -12.59 28.94 -31.25
N TRP A 190 -13.42 29.78 -30.63
CA TRP A 190 -14.82 29.99 -31.02
C TRP A 190 -14.96 30.59 -32.42
N ASN A 191 -14.04 31.48 -32.78
CA ASN A 191 -14.04 32.12 -34.09
C ASN A 191 -13.49 31.21 -35.21
N ALA A 192 -12.99 30.01 -34.88
CA ALA A 192 -12.38 29.06 -35.81
C ALA A 192 -13.32 27.89 -36.23
N LEU A 193 -14.60 27.96 -35.86
CA LEU A 193 -15.63 26.98 -36.21
C LEU A 193 -16.21 27.30 -37.59
N GLU A 194 -16.42 26.27 -38.43
CA GLU A 194 -16.88 26.45 -39.81
C GLU A 194 -18.38 26.16 -39.98
N THR A 195 -18.96 25.27 -39.16
CA THR A 195 -20.35 24.81 -39.31
C THR A 195 -21.21 25.03 -38.08
N SER A 196 -22.53 25.05 -38.28
CA SER A 196 -23.52 25.22 -37.20
C SER A 196 -23.51 24.03 -36.21
N GLU A 197 -23.17 22.84 -36.69
CA GLU A 197 -23.04 21.61 -35.90
C GLU A 197 -21.80 21.67 -35.01
N GLU A 198 -20.67 22.16 -35.51
CA GLU A 198 -19.46 22.39 -34.71
C GLU A 198 -19.72 23.38 -33.57
N TYR A 199 -20.46 24.45 -33.86
CA TYR A 199 -20.93 25.41 -32.85
C TYR A 199 -21.83 24.75 -31.82
N ASN A 200 -22.76 23.89 -32.24
CA ASN A 200 -23.64 23.17 -31.31
C ASN A 200 -22.88 22.20 -30.40
N ILE A 201 -21.84 21.53 -30.90
CA ILE A 201 -20.95 20.67 -30.09
C ILE A 201 -20.25 21.53 -29.04
N MET A 202 -19.59 22.62 -29.43
CA MET A 202 -18.84 23.45 -28.48
C MET A 202 -19.77 24.12 -27.45
N ARG A 203 -20.96 24.57 -27.88
CA ARG A 203 -22.02 25.11 -27.02
C ARG A 203 -22.51 24.08 -26.00
N LYS A 204 -22.58 22.79 -26.35
CA LYS A 204 -22.95 21.71 -25.42
C LYS A 204 -21.94 21.59 -24.29
N TYR A 205 -20.64 21.55 -24.59
CA TYR A 205 -19.59 21.50 -23.56
C TYR A 205 -19.52 22.78 -22.72
N ALA A 206 -19.71 23.96 -23.32
CA ALA A 206 -19.79 25.20 -22.56
C ALA A 206 -21.00 25.22 -21.58
N LYS A 207 -22.15 24.67 -22.01
CA LYS A 207 -23.31 24.49 -21.12
C LYS A 207 -23.03 23.48 -20.01
N ASN A 208 -22.32 22.39 -20.31
CA ASN A 208 -21.92 21.39 -19.33
C ASN A 208 -20.95 21.98 -18.30
N SER A 209 -19.89 22.66 -18.75
CA SER A 209 -18.98 23.43 -17.90
C SER A 209 -19.74 24.35 -16.94
N ARG A 210 -20.68 25.17 -17.45
CA ARG A 210 -21.51 26.03 -16.60
C ARG A 210 -22.31 25.22 -15.56
N ARG A 211 -22.89 24.09 -15.94
CA ARG A 211 -23.64 23.22 -15.02
C ARG A 211 -22.74 22.60 -13.95
N TYR A 212 -21.56 22.11 -14.32
CA TYR A 212 -20.59 21.54 -13.39
C TYR A 212 -20.05 22.59 -12.43
N SER A 213 -19.66 23.76 -12.92
CA SER A 213 -19.21 24.88 -12.07
C SER A 213 -20.29 25.33 -11.09
N LEU A 214 -21.55 25.45 -11.52
CA LEU A 214 -22.66 25.81 -10.62
C LEU A 214 -22.94 24.71 -9.59
N GLY A 215 -22.97 23.45 -10.02
CA GLY A 215 -23.20 22.31 -9.11
C GLY A 215 -22.09 22.16 -8.08
N TYR A 216 -20.83 22.27 -8.50
CA TYR A 216 -19.66 22.22 -7.63
C TYR A 216 -19.64 23.41 -6.65
N SER A 217 -19.93 24.62 -7.12
CA SER A 217 -20.03 25.81 -6.25
C SER A 217 -21.10 25.63 -5.19
N LEU A 218 -22.31 25.20 -5.59
CA LEU A 218 -23.42 24.94 -4.66
C LEU A 218 -23.02 23.90 -3.61
N TYR A 219 -22.38 22.80 -4.04
CA TYR A 219 -21.86 21.78 -3.15
C TYR A 219 -20.87 22.36 -2.12
N CYS A 220 -19.86 23.13 -2.56
CA CYS A 220 -18.85 23.68 -1.68
C CYS A 220 -19.43 24.63 -0.62
N PHE A 221 -20.35 25.52 -1.01
CA PHE A 221 -20.99 26.43 -0.06
C PHE A 221 -21.93 25.68 0.89
N VAL A 222 -22.76 24.76 0.39
CA VAL A 222 -23.64 23.94 1.26
C VAL A 222 -22.81 23.11 2.25
N ALA A 223 -21.74 22.47 1.79
CA ALA A 223 -20.84 21.69 2.65
C ALA A 223 -20.17 22.58 3.71
N LEU A 224 -19.74 23.79 3.35
CA LEU A 224 -19.21 24.77 4.29
C LEU A 224 -20.25 25.15 5.36
N TYR A 225 -21.45 25.57 4.96
CA TYR A 225 -22.49 25.95 5.92
C TYR A 225 -22.91 24.80 6.82
N LEU A 226 -23.02 23.57 6.29
CA LEU A 226 -23.28 22.38 7.10
C LEU A 226 -22.17 22.15 8.12
N PHE A 227 -20.90 22.26 7.72
CA PHE A 227 -19.76 22.13 8.62
C PHE A 227 -19.74 23.21 9.71
N LEU A 228 -19.99 24.48 9.35
CA LEU A 228 -20.03 25.60 10.27
C LEU A 228 -21.22 25.50 11.25
N SER A 229 -22.38 25.01 10.79
CA SER A 229 -23.59 24.87 11.62
C SER A 229 -23.41 23.90 12.80
N MET A 230 -22.49 22.94 12.70
CA MET A 230 -22.20 21.98 13.78
C MET A 230 -21.73 22.66 15.06
N SER A 231 -21.07 23.82 14.97
CA SER A 231 -20.65 24.63 16.11
C SER A 231 -21.81 25.25 16.89
N LEU A 232 -23.01 25.35 16.29
CA LEU A 232 -24.21 25.89 16.95
C LEU A 232 -25.01 24.81 17.71
N ILE A 233 -24.77 23.53 17.43
CA ILE A 233 -25.53 22.41 18.03
C ILE A 233 -25.46 22.41 19.56
N PRO A 234 -24.29 22.59 20.21
CA PRO A 234 -24.23 22.64 21.68
C PRO A 234 -25.06 23.78 22.28
N GLN A 235 -25.13 24.95 21.62
CA GLN A 235 -25.90 26.09 22.08
C GLN A 235 -27.41 25.89 21.89
N LEU A 236 -27.83 25.32 20.76
CA LEU A 236 -29.23 24.96 20.52
C LEU A 236 -29.69 23.92 21.54
N LEU A 237 -28.86 22.91 21.82
CA LEU A 237 -29.17 21.90 22.81
C LEU A 237 -29.24 22.49 24.23
N ASP A 238 -28.47 23.52 24.58
CA ASP A 238 -28.53 24.14 25.91
C ASP A 238 -29.85 24.90 26.12
N VAL A 239 -30.51 25.36 25.04
CA VAL A 239 -31.84 25.97 25.08
C VAL A 239 -32.95 24.92 25.11
N VAL A 240 -32.87 23.91 24.24
CA VAL A 240 -33.95 22.91 24.05
C VAL A 240 -33.90 21.80 25.11
N LEU A 241 -32.71 21.41 25.56
CA LEU A 241 -32.44 20.32 26.51
C LEU A 241 -31.35 20.75 27.51
N PRO A 242 -31.69 21.65 28.46
CA PRO A 242 -30.73 22.18 29.43
C PRO A 242 -30.23 21.07 30.36
N LEU A 243 -28.92 21.02 30.58
CA LEU A 243 -28.26 20.11 31.53
C LEU A 243 -27.84 20.89 32.78
N ASN A 244 -27.75 20.20 33.94
CA ASN A 244 -27.21 20.78 35.19
C ASN A 244 -25.75 21.26 35.07
N LYS A 245 -25.02 20.85 34.01
CA LYS A 245 -23.68 21.34 33.66
C LYS A 245 -23.71 21.89 32.24
N SER A 246 -23.09 23.05 32.01
CA SER A 246 -22.95 23.64 30.66
C SER A 246 -22.17 22.71 29.74
N ARG A 247 -22.65 22.49 28.52
CA ARG A 247 -21.90 21.74 27.50
C ARG A 247 -20.59 22.47 27.13
N PRO A 248 -19.52 21.74 26.74
CA PRO A 248 -18.31 22.39 26.23
C PRO A 248 -18.60 23.13 24.93
N ILE A 249 -17.98 24.30 24.75
CA ILE A 249 -18.14 25.11 23.54
C ILE A 249 -17.38 24.45 22.39
N LEU A 250 -18.06 24.22 21.28
CA LEU A 250 -17.45 23.69 20.06
C LEU A 250 -17.12 24.84 19.10
N LEU A 251 -15.88 25.33 19.17
CA LEU A 251 -15.41 26.38 18.26
C LEU A 251 -15.28 25.88 16.82
N THR A 252 -15.52 26.79 15.87
CA THR A 252 -15.36 26.54 14.43
C THR A 252 -13.92 26.19 14.04
N TYR A 253 -12.93 26.62 14.81
CA TYR A 253 -11.58 26.06 14.79
C TYR A 253 -10.90 26.37 16.12
N PRO A 254 -10.03 25.49 16.62
CA PRO A 254 -9.29 25.73 17.84
C PRO A 254 -8.27 26.85 17.58
N GLY A 255 -8.55 28.05 18.10
CA GLY A 255 -7.69 29.22 17.95
C GLY A 255 -7.78 30.11 19.18
N TYR A 256 -6.66 30.72 19.56
CA TYR A 256 -6.61 31.69 20.65
C TYR A 256 -6.90 33.09 20.11
N TYR A 257 -8.01 33.69 20.52
CA TYR A 257 -8.49 34.99 20.01
C TYR A 257 -8.18 36.17 20.92
N PHE A 258 -7.36 35.98 21.95
CA PHE A 258 -7.03 37.00 22.96
C PHE A 258 -8.25 37.61 23.67
N VAL A 259 -9.42 36.97 23.56
CA VAL A 259 -10.68 37.34 24.20
C VAL A 259 -11.34 36.09 24.79
N ASP A 260 -12.22 36.29 25.79
CA ASP A 260 -12.99 35.19 26.39
C ASP A 260 -13.90 34.53 25.33
N GLN A 261 -13.58 33.29 25.00
CA GLN A 261 -14.26 32.51 23.97
C GLN A 261 -15.73 32.22 24.30
N ARG A 262 -16.11 32.15 25.59
CA ARG A 262 -17.50 31.96 26.00
C ARG A 262 -18.31 33.22 25.79
N LYS A 263 -17.76 34.37 26.21
CA LYS A 263 -18.45 35.66 26.14
C LYS A 263 -18.60 36.16 24.69
N TYR A 264 -17.58 35.96 23.86
CA TYR A 264 -17.54 36.49 22.49
C TYR A 264 -17.81 35.44 21.41
N PHE A 265 -18.41 34.29 21.77
CA PHE A 265 -18.64 33.17 20.84
C PHE A 265 -19.30 33.59 19.52
N PHE A 266 -20.41 34.35 19.56
CA PHE A 266 -21.13 34.75 18.34
C PHE A 266 -20.31 35.68 17.43
N TYR A 267 -19.49 36.55 18.01
CA TYR A 267 -18.59 37.41 17.23
C TYR A 267 -17.47 36.61 16.57
N ILE A 268 -16.89 35.65 17.29
CA ILE A 268 -15.88 34.71 16.77
C ILE A 268 -16.49 33.84 15.67
N PHE A 269 -17.71 33.33 15.88
CA PHE A 269 -18.44 32.52 14.91
C PHE A 269 -18.77 33.31 13.63
N LEU A 270 -19.24 34.55 13.77
CA LEU A 270 -19.50 35.44 12.63
C LEU A 270 -18.21 35.75 11.85
N HIS A 271 -17.12 36.07 12.54
CA HIS A 271 -15.82 36.26 11.90
C HIS A 271 -15.37 35.00 11.16
N ALA A 272 -15.56 33.83 11.76
CA ALA A 272 -15.22 32.55 11.12
C ALA A 272 -16.07 32.29 9.86
N ILE A 273 -17.38 32.59 9.87
CA ILE A 273 -18.22 32.49 8.66
C ILE A 273 -17.65 33.38 7.55
N VAL A 274 -17.41 34.66 7.85
CA VAL A 274 -16.92 35.62 6.83
C VAL A 274 -15.55 35.20 6.29
N ALA A 275 -14.63 34.79 7.16
CA ALA A 275 -13.30 34.35 6.75
C ALA A 275 -13.35 33.09 5.86
N TRP A 276 -14.18 32.11 6.23
CA TRP A 276 -14.34 30.88 5.44
C TRP A 276 -15.08 31.11 4.12
N GLU A 277 -16.06 32.01 4.07
CA GLU A 277 -16.73 32.40 2.82
C GLU A 277 -15.77 33.01 1.81
N ILE A 278 -14.90 33.91 2.27
CA ILE A 278 -13.87 34.53 1.42
C ILE A 278 -12.88 33.47 0.93
N ALA A 279 -12.40 32.59 1.82
CA ALA A 279 -11.45 31.54 1.47
C ALA A 279 -12.05 30.54 0.47
N MET A 280 -13.29 30.07 0.71
CA MET A 280 -13.97 29.11 -0.15
C MET A 280 -14.29 29.70 -1.52
N THR A 281 -14.65 30.98 -1.59
CA THR A 281 -14.88 31.65 -2.89
C THR A 281 -13.62 31.61 -3.76
N GLY A 282 -12.43 31.80 -3.17
CA GLY A 282 -11.16 31.70 -3.91
C GLY A 282 -10.88 30.30 -4.46
N ILE A 283 -11.12 29.26 -3.65
CA ILE A 283 -10.93 27.85 -4.05
C ILE A 283 -11.91 27.48 -5.16
N VAL A 284 -13.19 27.77 -4.96
CA VAL A 284 -14.25 27.50 -5.94
C VAL A 284 -13.98 28.21 -7.27
N ALA A 285 -13.52 29.47 -7.23
CA ALA A 285 -13.18 30.21 -8.44
C ALA A 285 -12.03 29.56 -9.22
N HIS A 286 -10.96 29.15 -8.51
CA HIS A 286 -9.83 28.44 -9.12
C HIS A 286 -10.28 27.15 -9.81
N ASP A 287 -11.04 26.32 -9.11
CA ASP A 287 -11.46 25.01 -9.62
C ASP A 287 -12.49 25.13 -10.75
N CYS A 288 -13.38 26.12 -10.70
CA CYS A 288 -14.32 26.38 -11.79
C CYS A 288 -13.62 26.84 -13.07
N ILE A 289 -12.57 27.67 -12.97
CA ILE A 289 -11.76 28.07 -14.12
C ILE A 289 -11.05 26.84 -14.72
N PHE A 290 -10.49 25.99 -13.88
CA PHE A 290 -9.88 24.73 -14.31
C PHE A 290 -10.87 23.84 -15.07
N VAL A 291 -12.07 23.58 -14.52
CA VAL A 291 -13.14 22.81 -15.18
C VAL A 291 -13.49 23.41 -16.53
N THR A 292 -13.59 24.74 -16.62
CA THR A 292 -13.90 25.44 -17.87
C THR A 292 -12.84 25.18 -18.95
N TYR A 293 -11.56 25.20 -18.59
CA TYR A 293 -10.49 24.90 -19.53
C TYR A 293 -10.46 23.43 -19.96
N VAL A 294 -10.70 22.50 -19.04
CA VAL A 294 -10.77 21.06 -19.36
C VAL A 294 -11.93 20.79 -20.33
N GLU A 295 -13.12 21.30 -20.02
CA GLU A 295 -14.30 21.19 -20.88
C GLU A 295 -14.07 21.82 -22.26
N HIS A 296 -13.38 22.96 -22.32
CA HIS A 296 -13.01 23.59 -23.58
C HIS A 296 -12.11 22.68 -24.43
N VAL A 297 -11.09 22.04 -23.84
CA VAL A 297 -10.22 21.08 -24.55
C VAL A 297 -10.98 19.84 -24.99
N CYS A 298 -11.83 19.28 -24.13
CA CYS A 298 -12.71 18.17 -24.48
C CYS A 298 -13.60 18.52 -25.67
N SER A 299 -14.14 19.75 -25.72
CA SER A 299 -14.91 20.24 -26.85
C SER A 299 -14.09 20.35 -28.14
N MET A 300 -12.82 20.80 -28.06
CA MET A 300 -11.91 20.84 -29.21
C MET A 300 -11.68 19.43 -29.75
N PHE A 301 -11.40 18.45 -28.89
CA PHE A 301 -11.23 17.06 -29.30
C PHE A 301 -12.51 16.48 -29.91
N ALA A 302 -13.69 16.81 -29.37
CA ALA A 302 -14.98 16.40 -29.92
C ALA A 302 -15.24 16.99 -31.32
N VAL A 303 -14.94 18.28 -31.53
CA VAL A 303 -15.04 18.95 -32.85
C VAL A 303 -14.07 18.33 -33.85
N ILE A 304 -12.82 18.03 -33.45
CA ILE A 304 -11.85 17.34 -34.31
C ILE A 304 -12.37 15.95 -34.69
N GLY A 305 -12.92 15.20 -33.73
CA GLY A 305 -13.53 13.89 -33.99
C GLY A 305 -14.70 13.98 -34.97
N PHE A 306 -15.56 15.00 -34.84
CA PHE A 306 -16.66 15.27 -35.78
C PHE A 306 -16.16 15.61 -37.19
N ARG A 307 -15.16 16.49 -37.31
CA ARG A 307 -14.53 16.84 -38.61
C ARG A 307 -13.96 15.62 -39.31
N LEU A 308 -13.32 14.72 -38.57
CA LEU A 308 -12.77 13.47 -39.09
C LEU A 308 -13.87 12.51 -39.56
N GLU A 309 -14.94 12.37 -38.79
CA GLU A 309 -16.08 11.51 -39.13
C GLU A 309 -16.78 11.97 -40.42
N HIS A 310 -17.09 13.28 -40.52
CA HIS A 310 -17.73 13.85 -41.70
C HIS A 310 -16.84 13.82 -42.95
N LEU A 311 -15.51 13.87 -42.77
CA LEU A 311 -14.54 13.75 -43.86
C LEU A 311 -14.61 12.37 -44.55
N PHE A 312 -14.98 11.31 -43.84
CA PHE A 312 -15.14 9.97 -44.42
C PHE A 312 -16.54 9.68 -44.95
N TYR A 313 -17.57 10.33 -44.38
CA TYR A 313 -18.98 10.17 -44.81
C TYR A 313 -19.24 10.74 -46.21
N ASN A 314 -18.72 11.93 -46.51
CA ASN A 314 -18.97 12.68 -47.75
C ASN A 314 -18.44 12.00 -49.04
N ARG A 315 -17.73 10.87 -48.92
CA ARG A 315 -17.22 10.07 -50.03
C ARG A 315 -18.17 8.95 -50.48
N ASN A 316 -19.16 8.60 -49.66
CA ASN A 316 -20.15 7.59 -50.08
C ASN A 316 -21.07 8.10 -51.20
N ASP A 317 -21.34 9.41 -51.28
CA ASP A 317 -22.23 9.99 -52.31
C ASP A 317 -21.52 10.54 -53.56
N GLN A 318 -20.22 10.86 -53.48
CA GLN A 318 -19.46 11.36 -54.63
C GLN A 318 -18.39 10.38 -55.08
N VAL A 319 -18.81 9.25 -55.63
CA VAL A 319 -18.00 8.50 -56.60
C VAL A 319 -18.78 8.38 -57.89
N LYS A 320 -18.75 9.45 -58.67
CA LYS A 320 -18.54 9.38 -60.11
C LYS A 320 -18.15 10.77 -60.62
N THR A 321 -16.96 10.81 -61.22
CA THR A 321 -16.44 11.88 -62.10
C THR A 321 -15.82 13.14 -61.45
N ILE A 322 -14.49 13.29 -61.65
CA ILE A 322 -13.70 14.51 -61.94
C ILE A 322 -12.63 14.99 -60.90
N ASN A 323 -11.39 15.09 -61.44
CA ASN A 323 -10.22 15.93 -61.15
C ASN A 323 -9.34 15.78 -59.90
N THR A 324 -8.03 15.87 -60.17
CA THR A 324 -6.89 16.15 -59.27
C THR A 324 -7.09 17.34 -58.32
N ASN A 325 -8.00 18.27 -58.65
CA ASN A 325 -8.40 19.39 -57.79
C ASN A 325 -9.16 18.94 -56.52
N THR A 326 -9.87 17.82 -56.56
CA THR A 326 -10.61 17.28 -55.40
C THR A 326 -9.66 16.66 -54.35
N ASP A 327 -8.60 15.94 -54.77
CA ASP A 327 -7.58 15.39 -53.87
C ASP A 327 -6.76 16.52 -53.21
N ASN A 328 -6.55 17.66 -53.89
CA ASN A 328 -5.90 18.83 -53.30
C ASN A 328 -6.78 19.52 -52.24
N ALA A 329 -8.07 19.72 -52.51
CA ALA A 329 -9.02 20.26 -51.54
C ALA A 329 -9.17 19.34 -50.31
N TYR A 330 -9.19 18.03 -50.53
CA TYR A 330 -9.26 17.02 -49.48
C TYR A 330 -8.00 16.99 -48.60
N ARG A 331 -6.81 17.11 -49.21
CA ARG A 331 -5.54 17.25 -48.47
C ARG A 331 -5.49 18.55 -47.66
N LYS A 332 -6.00 19.66 -48.19
CA LYS A 332 -6.12 20.93 -47.44
C LYS A 332 -7.01 20.74 -46.21
N ARG A 333 -8.14 20.02 -46.33
CA ARG A 333 -9.03 19.69 -45.19
C ARG A 333 -8.35 18.80 -44.14
N ILE A 334 -7.63 17.75 -44.54
CA ILE A 334 -6.88 16.93 -43.57
C ILE A 334 -5.76 17.75 -42.92
N ALA A 335 -5.03 18.58 -43.67
CA ALA A 335 -3.99 19.45 -43.11
C ALA A 335 -4.57 20.42 -42.07
N PHE A 336 -5.76 20.97 -42.32
CA PHE A 336 -6.48 21.79 -41.37
C PHE A 336 -6.88 21.03 -40.10
N ILE A 337 -7.41 19.82 -40.23
CA ILE A 337 -7.74 18.96 -39.07
C ILE A 337 -6.50 18.61 -38.26
N VAL A 338 -5.38 18.28 -38.92
CA VAL A 338 -4.09 18.02 -38.25
C VAL A 338 -3.60 19.26 -37.50
N HIS A 339 -3.77 20.45 -38.09
CA HIS A 339 -3.42 21.70 -37.43
C HIS A 339 -4.29 21.94 -36.19
N ALA A 340 -5.60 21.75 -36.29
CA ALA A 340 -6.53 21.84 -35.17
C ALA A 340 -6.19 20.84 -34.05
N HIS A 341 -5.89 19.59 -34.39
CA HIS A 341 -5.46 18.56 -33.44
C HIS A 341 -4.15 18.91 -32.74
N ARG A 342 -3.16 19.44 -33.48
CA ARG A 342 -1.92 19.96 -32.86
C ARG A 342 -2.19 21.13 -31.93
N LYS A 343 -3.14 22.01 -32.25
CA LYS A 343 -3.52 23.15 -31.40
C LYS A 343 -4.18 22.66 -30.11
N ALA A 344 -5.07 21.67 -30.19
CA ALA A 344 -5.69 21.02 -29.03
C ALA A 344 -4.62 20.39 -28.11
N LEU A 345 -3.71 19.59 -28.66
CA LEU A 345 -2.61 18.97 -27.88
C LEU A 345 -1.71 20.01 -27.20
N LYS A 346 -1.37 21.10 -27.91
CA LYS A 346 -0.59 22.21 -27.32
C LYS A 346 -1.33 22.90 -26.19
N TYR A 347 -2.65 23.08 -26.32
CA TYR A 347 -3.48 23.64 -25.26
C TYR A 347 -3.48 22.70 -24.05
N THR A 348 -3.64 21.39 -24.25
CA THR A 348 -3.60 20.41 -23.15
C THR A 348 -2.27 20.41 -22.42
N GLN A 349 -1.15 20.51 -23.16
CA GLN A 349 0.19 20.61 -22.56
C GLN A 349 0.35 21.90 -21.75
N LEU A 350 -0.13 23.04 -22.28
CA LEU A 350 -0.11 24.30 -21.56
C LEU A 350 -0.96 24.25 -20.28
N LEU A 351 -2.12 23.60 -20.35
CA LEU A 351 -3.00 23.37 -19.21
C LEU A 351 -2.33 22.50 -18.15
N GLU A 352 -1.72 21.37 -18.57
CA GLU A 352 -0.94 20.50 -17.68
C GLU A 352 0.18 21.30 -17.00
N ASP A 353 1.03 21.96 -17.78
CA ASP A 353 2.18 22.71 -17.25
C ASP A 353 1.77 23.83 -16.26
N THR A 354 0.60 24.44 -16.47
CA THR A 354 0.06 25.52 -15.60
C THR A 354 -0.41 24.97 -14.25
N PHE A 355 -1.16 23.86 -14.25
CA PHE A 355 -1.81 23.35 -13.04
C PHE A 355 -1.02 22.24 -12.32
N ASN A 356 0.06 21.72 -12.92
CA ASN A 356 0.84 20.61 -12.38
C ASN A 356 1.41 20.86 -10.97
N VAL A 357 2.01 22.04 -10.73
CA VAL A 357 2.60 22.38 -9.43
C VAL A 357 1.54 22.73 -8.38
N PRO A 358 0.53 23.59 -8.65
CA PRO A 358 -0.55 23.85 -7.70
C PRO A 358 -1.26 22.58 -7.23
N PHE A 359 -1.58 21.67 -8.15
CA PHE A 359 -2.22 20.40 -7.80
C PHE A 359 -1.29 19.46 -7.04
N ALA A 360 0.02 19.48 -7.27
CA ALA A 360 0.97 18.70 -6.47
C ALA A 360 0.95 19.15 -5.00
N MET A 361 0.96 20.46 -4.77
CA MET A 361 0.90 21.03 -3.43
C MET A 361 -0.45 20.75 -2.77
N GLN A 362 -1.54 20.88 -3.52
CA GLN A 362 -2.89 20.57 -3.05
C GLN A 362 -3.02 19.10 -2.63
N ILE A 363 -2.59 18.14 -3.46
CA ILE A 363 -2.64 16.71 -3.10
C ILE A 363 -1.79 16.42 -1.86
N LEU A 364 -0.60 17.04 -1.73
CA LEU A 364 0.24 16.88 -0.54
C LEU A 364 -0.47 17.37 0.72
N ILE A 365 -1.04 18.58 0.68
CA ILE A 365 -1.75 19.19 1.82
C ILE A 365 -2.98 18.34 2.19
N VAL A 366 -3.80 17.95 1.21
CA VAL A 366 -4.99 17.13 1.42
C VAL A 366 -4.62 15.75 1.99
N THR A 367 -3.55 15.13 1.51
CA THR A 367 -3.10 13.82 2.03
C THR A 367 -2.65 13.92 3.49
N ILE A 368 -1.88 14.95 3.84
CA ILE A 368 -1.44 15.19 5.24
C ILE A 368 -2.67 15.50 6.11
N GLY A 369 -3.55 16.39 5.66
CA GLY A 369 -4.78 16.78 6.34
C GLY A 369 -5.68 15.57 6.64
N MET A 370 -6.01 14.78 5.61
CA MET A 370 -6.81 13.56 5.76
C MET A 370 -6.17 12.55 6.72
N SER A 371 -4.84 12.40 6.69
CA SER A 371 -4.13 11.46 7.58
C SER A 371 -4.23 11.89 9.04
N ILE A 372 -4.10 13.19 9.33
CA ILE A 372 -4.23 13.76 10.67
C ILE A 372 -5.67 13.62 11.17
N THR A 373 -6.67 13.98 10.34
CA THR A 373 -8.08 13.92 10.74
C THR A 373 -8.55 12.48 10.95
N LEU A 374 -8.04 11.52 10.17
CA LEU A 374 -8.33 10.11 10.37
C LEU A 374 -7.73 9.59 11.68
N LEU A 375 -6.50 10.01 12.01
CA LEU A 375 -5.86 9.67 13.28
C LEU A 375 -6.62 10.28 14.48
N GLN A 376 -7.07 11.53 14.37
CA GLN A 376 -7.92 12.18 15.38
C GLN A 376 -9.24 11.43 15.58
N MET A 377 -9.88 10.98 14.49
CA MET A 377 -11.09 10.16 14.56
C MET A 377 -10.85 8.81 15.26
N MET A 378 -9.68 8.19 15.05
CA MET A 378 -9.31 6.91 15.68
C MET A 378 -8.95 7.04 17.17
N GLN A 379 -8.45 8.19 17.60
CA GLN A 379 -8.07 8.46 18.98
C GLN A 379 -9.24 8.92 19.85
N GLN A 380 -10.37 9.28 19.24
CA GLN A 380 -11.53 9.76 19.98
C GLN A 380 -12.24 8.61 20.70
N ASN A 381 -12.37 8.73 22.02
CA ASN A 381 -13.12 7.78 22.86
C ASN A 381 -14.63 7.95 22.61
N ASN A 382 -15.43 6.90 22.80
CA ASN A 382 -16.88 6.80 22.46
C ASN A 382 -17.82 7.90 23.02
N SER A 383 -17.34 8.92 23.76
CA SER A 383 -18.17 9.92 24.43
C SER A 383 -18.52 11.18 23.60
N ASN A 384 -17.74 11.53 22.55
CA ASN A 384 -17.91 12.80 21.81
C ASN A 384 -18.35 12.58 20.36
N ILE A 385 -19.60 12.13 20.18
CA ILE A 385 -20.20 11.79 18.86
C ILE A 385 -20.15 12.98 17.88
N LEU A 386 -20.37 14.20 18.37
CA LEU A 386 -20.43 15.41 17.53
C LEU A 386 -19.09 15.77 16.87
N GLU A 387 -17.97 15.61 17.58
CA GLU A 387 -16.63 15.85 17.01
C GLU A 387 -16.26 14.75 16.00
N SER A 388 -16.62 13.50 16.28
CA SER A 388 -16.44 12.39 15.34
C SER A 388 -17.20 12.62 14.03
N MET A 389 -18.48 13.04 14.12
CA MET A 389 -19.28 13.41 12.95
C MET A 389 -18.66 14.56 12.16
N ARG A 390 -18.10 15.56 12.85
CA ARG A 390 -17.43 16.70 12.22
C ARG A 390 -16.20 16.29 11.41
N TYR A 391 -15.32 15.45 11.97
CA TYR A 391 -14.16 14.93 11.25
C TYR A 391 -14.57 14.04 10.08
N ALA A 392 -15.60 13.21 10.25
CA ALA A 392 -16.13 12.38 9.17
C ALA A 392 -16.65 13.21 7.99
N LEU A 393 -17.42 14.28 8.26
CA LEU A 393 -17.92 15.18 7.23
C LEU A 393 -16.79 15.89 6.47
N TYR A 394 -15.74 16.33 7.17
CA TYR A 394 -14.57 16.93 6.53
C TYR A 394 -13.85 15.95 5.59
N VAL A 395 -13.63 14.70 6.04
CA VAL A 395 -13.01 13.65 5.20
C VAL A 395 -13.88 13.32 3.99
N ILE A 396 -15.19 13.21 4.16
CA ILE A 396 -16.13 13.00 3.04
C ILE A 396 -16.05 14.17 2.06
N GLY A 397 -15.99 15.40 2.57
CA GLY A 397 -15.90 16.61 1.74
C GLY A 397 -14.65 16.64 0.85
N GLU A 398 -13.49 16.33 1.43
CA GLU A 398 -12.20 16.26 0.72
C GLU A 398 -12.18 15.12 -0.32
N LEU A 399 -12.79 13.97 -0.02
CA LEU A 399 -12.89 12.85 -0.97
C LEU A 399 -13.76 13.20 -2.18
N ILE A 400 -14.89 13.89 -1.97
CA ILE A 400 -15.75 14.37 -3.06
C ILE A 400 -15.02 15.39 -3.92
N HIS A 401 -14.23 16.28 -3.30
CA HIS A 401 -13.40 17.25 -4.03
C HIS A 401 -12.37 16.57 -4.93
N LEU A 402 -11.59 15.63 -4.38
CA LEU A 402 -10.62 14.85 -5.16
C LEU A 402 -11.28 14.03 -6.27
N PHE A 403 -12.46 13.46 -6.01
CA PHE A 403 -13.24 12.74 -7.01
C PHE A 403 -13.60 13.64 -8.19
N PHE A 404 -14.09 14.85 -7.92
CA PHE A 404 -14.50 15.81 -8.95
C PHE A 404 -13.33 16.19 -9.87
N LEU A 405 -12.15 16.47 -9.32
CA LEU A 405 -10.94 16.74 -10.11
C LEU A 405 -10.49 15.54 -10.94
N SER A 406 -10.52 14.33 -10.36
CA SER A 406 -10.19 13.08 -11.07
C SER A 406 -11.21 12.73 -12.16
N PHE A 407 -12.49 13.06 -11.98
CA PHE A 407 -13.53 12.86 -12.98
C PHE A 407 -13.30 13.74 -14.22
N GLU A 408 -12.99 15.02 -14.03
CA GLU A 408 -12.68 15.92 -15.14
C GLU A 408 -11.38 15.53 -15.86
N GLY A 409 -10.36 15.08 -15.12
CA GLY A 409 -9.14 14.51 -15.70
C GLY A 409 -9.41 13.26 -16.54
N GLN A 410 -10.32 12.38 -16.08
CA GLN A 410 -10.72 11.19 -16.83
C GLN A 410 -11.43 11.55 -18.14
N LYS A 411 -12.33 12.53 -18.13
CA LYS A 411 -13.04 12.97 -19.34
C LYS A 411 -12.09 13.48 -20.43
N LEU A 412 -11.04 14.19 -20.04
CA LEU A 412 -10.00 14.63 -20.96
C LEU A 412 -9.29 13.45 -21.62
N ILE A 413 -8.94 12.43 -20.82
CA ILE A 413 -8.32 11.19 -21.31
C ILE A 413 -9.25 10.52 -22.32
N ASP A 414 -10.51 10.32 -21.96
CA ASP A 414 -11.50 9.62 -22.77
C ASP A 414 -11.75 10.33 -24.11
N HIS A 415 -11.91 11.66 -24.09
CA HIS A 415 -12.11 12.44 -25.33
C HIS A 415 -10.87 12.45 -26.23
N SER A 416 -9.66 12.43 -25.64
CA SER A 416 -8.43 12.32 -26.43
C SER A 416 -8.30 10.97 -27.12
N LEU A 417 -8.78 9.88 -26.49
CA LEU A 417 -8.78 8.52 -27.05
C LEU A 417 -9.89 8.32 -28.07
N GLN A 418 -11.08 8.89 -27.83
CA GLN A 418 -12.25 8.73 -28.69
C GLN A 418 -12.00 9.16 -30.15
N ILE A 419 -11.10 10.11 -30.39
CA ILE A 419 -10.69 10.53 -31.74
C ILE A 419 -10.17 9.33 -32.54
N ARG A 420 -9.34 8.48 -31.92
CA ARG A 420 -8.80 7.27 -32.56
C ARG A 420 -9.93 6.34 -32.97
N ASP A 421 -10.85 6.07 -32.06
CA ASP A 421 -11.92 5.10 -32.28
C ASP A 421 -12.87 5.59 -33.40
N LYS A 422 -13.14 6.90 -33.44
CA LYS A 422 -13.87 7.54 -34.55
C LYS A 422 -13.14 7.43 -35.89
N ILE A 423 -11.81 7.57 -35.92
CA ILE A 423 -11.04 7.37 -37.15
C ILE A 423 -11.09 5.90 -37.57
N TYR A 424 -10.88 4.98 -36.63
CA TYR A 424 -10.78 3.55 -36.88
C TYR A 424 -12.07 2.96 -37.45
N ASN A 425 -13.22 3.36 -36.90
CA ASN A 425 -14.55 2.88 -37.31
C ASN A 425 -15.02 3.44 -38.68
N ASN A 426 -14.25 4.32 -39.31
CA ASN A 426 -14.58 4.95 -40.58
C ASN A 426 -13.80 4.36 -41.77
N CYS A 427 -14.18 4.74 -42.99
CA CYS A 427 -13.58 4.26 -44.25
C CYS A 427 -12.21 4.88 -44.58
N TRP A 428 -11.31 5.06 -43.59
CA TRP A 428 -10.00 5.71 -43.77
C TRP A 428 -9.10 4.99 -44.78
N TYR A 429 -9.22 3.66 -44.89
CA TYR A 429 -8.50 2.81 -45.85
C TYR A 429 -8.93 3.03 -47.31
N LYS A 430 -10.05 3.70 -47.57
CA LYS A 430 -10.47 4.02 -48.94
C LYS A 430 -9.72 5.24 -49.50
N VAL A 431 -9.13 6.07 -48.65
CA VAL A 431 -8.49 7.38 -48.96
C VAL A 431 -7.16 7.24 -49.71
N SER A 432 -6.72 8.27 -50.45
CA SER A 432 -5.40 8.27 -51.11
C SER A 432 -4.25 7.94 -50.15
N ILE A 433 -3.25 7.20 -50.62
CA ILE A 433 -2.15 6.65 -49.80
C ILE A 433 -1.42 7.74 -48.99
N LYS A 434 -1.24 8.94 -49.57
CA LYS A 434 -0.60 10.08 -48.90
C LYS A 434 -1.43 10.57 -47.70
N SER A 435 -2.75 10.59 -47.82
CA SER A 435 -3.69 10.99 -46.77
C SER A 435 -3.87 9.91 -45.71
N GLN A 436 -3.85 8.62 -46.09
CA GLN A 436 -3.82 7.49 -45.16
C GLN A 436 -2.64 7.58 -44.20
N LYS A 437 -1.43 7.88 -44.71
CA LYS A 437 -0.23 8.07 -43.88
C LYS A 437 -0.42 9.19 -42.85
N LEU A 438 -1.06 10.29 -43.22
CA LEU A 438 -1.33 11.41 -42.32
C LEU A 438 -2.35 11.04 -41.24
N ILE A 439 -3.40 10.29 -41.59
CA ILE A 439 -4.41 9.79 -40.65
C ILE A 439 -3.80 8.76 -39.69
N ILE A 440 -2.95 7.86 -40.18
CA ILE A 440 -2.20 6.91 -39.34
C ILE A 440 -1.30 7.67 -38.35
N LEU A 441 -0.65 8.75 -38.76
CA LEU A 441 0.13 9.60 -37.84
C LEU A 441 -0.75 10.26 -36.76
N ILE A 442 -1.98 10.66 -37.09
CA ILE A 442 -2.95 11.15 -36.09
C ILE A 442 -3.29 10.02 -35.11
N MET A 443 -3.65 8.83 -35.60
CA MET A 443 -3.97 7.66 -34.76
C MET A 443 -2.81 7.26 -33.83
N ILE A 444 -1.58 7.24 -34.35
CA ILE A 444 -0.38 6.96 -33.56
C ILE A 444 -0.14 8.06 -32.52
N LYS A 445 -0.40 9.33 -32.86
CA LYS A 445 -0.27 10.43 -31.89
C LYS A 445 -1.35 10.40 -30.82
N THR A 446 -2.56 9.95 -31.13
CA THR A 446 -3.64 9.72 -30.14
C THR A 446 -3.40 8.50 -29.24
N LEU A 447 -2.40 7.66 -29.53
CA LEU A 447 -1.95 6.61 -28.58
C LEU A 447 -1.20 7.20 -27.38
N ARG A 448 -0.67 8.42 -27.48
CA ARG A 448 -0.14 9.14 -26.32
C ARG A 448 -1.30 9.85 -25.64
N LEU A 449 -1.69 9.31 -24.48
CA LEU A 449 -2.73 9.84 -23.61
C LEU A 449 -2.50 11.33 -23.35
N SER A 450 -3.52 12.15 -23.54
CA SER A 450 -3.54 13.52 -23.01
C SER A 450 -4.13 13.44 -21.61
N PHE A 451 -3.29 13.58 -20.59
CA PHE A 451 -3.70 13.48 -19.19
C PHE A 451 -3.20 14.69 -18.41
N LEU A 452 -3.84 14.95 -17.28
CA LEU A 452 -3.39 15.95 -16.31
C LEU A 452 -2.70 15.23 -15.15
N SER A 453 -1.60 15.82 -14.68
CA SER A 453 -0.84 15.26 -13.58
C SER A 453 -0.52 16.30 -12.52
N ALA A 454 -0.41 15.83 -11.27
CA ALA A 454 0.06 16.58 -10.12
C ALA A 454 1.48 16.10 -9.77
N GLY A 455 2.46 16.98 -9.92
CA GLY A 455 3.87 16.73 -9.73
C GLY A 455 4.47 15.66 -10.65
N LYS A 456 3.76 15.25 -11.72
CA LYS A 456 4.02 14.01 -12.50
C LYS A 456 4.02 12.71 -11.67
N ILE A 457 3.46 12.76 -10.47
CA ILE A 457 3.39 11.63 -9.52
C ILE A 457 1.97 11.06 -9.46
N TYR A 458 0.97 11.93 -9.45
CA TYR A 458 -0.44 11.55 -9.43
C TYR A 458 -1.09 11.96 -10.76
N ILE A 459 -1.74 11.02 -11.44
CA ILE A 459 -2.49 11.28 -12.67
C ILE A 459 -3.96 11.49 -12.28
N PHE A 460 -4.59 12.55 -12.75
CA PHE A 460 -6.02 12.78 -12.52
C PHE A 460 -6.85 11.80 -13.36
N SER A 461 -7.04 10.59 -12.82
CA SER A 461 -7.87 9.53 -13.38
C SER A 461 -8.71 8.88 -12.28
N LEU A 462 -9.80 8.21 -12.67
CA LEU A 462 -10.62 7.43 -11.74
C LEU A 462 -9.82 6.26 -11.13
N GLU A 463 -8.88 5.69 -11.88
CA GLU A 463 -7.97 4.63 -11.41
C GLU A 463 -7.05 5.15 -10.27
N SER A 464 -6.46 6.33 -10.43
CA SER A 464 -5.61 6.92 -9.38
C SER A 464 -6.42 7.31 -8.13
N PHE A 465 -7.64 7.80 -8.33
CA PHE A 465 -8.57 8.11 -7.22
C PHE A 465 -8.93 6.85 -6.43
N THR A 466 -9.35 5.77 -7.12
CA THR A 466 -9.67 4.49 -6.48
C THR A 466 -8.46 3.86 -5.80
N MET A 467 -7.24 3.99 -6.35
CA MET A 467 -6.03 3.50 -5.69
C MET A 467 -5.71 4.27 -4.39
N SER A 468 -6.00 5.59 -4.35
CA SER A 468 -5.85 6.43 -3.16
C SER A 468 -6.81 6.02 -2.04
N THR A 469 -8.10 5.83 -2.36
CA THR A 469 -9.12 5.36 -1.39
C THR A 469 -8.90 3.91 -0.96
N ARG A 470 -8.38 3.06 -1.86
CA ARG A 470 -8.10 1.63 -1.62
C ARG A 470 -7.03 1.40 -0.57
N ARG A 471 -5.99 2.26 -0.48
CA ARG A 471 -5.01 2.17 0.61
C ARG A 471 -5.66 2.34 1.98
N SER A 472 -6.55 3.32 2.15
CA SER A 472 -7.28 3.51 3.41
C SER A 472 -8.15 2.31 3.77
N CYS A 473 -8.82 1.68 2.80
CA CYS A 473 -9.62 0.47 3.01
C CYS A 473 -8.73 -0.75 3.37
N LEU A 474 -7.62 -0.95 2.67
CA LEU A 474 -6.61 -1.98 3.01
C LEU A 474 -6.07 -1.80 4.43
N TYR A 475 -5.78 -0.58 4.88
CA TYR A 475 -5.38 -0.32 6.27
C TYR A 475 -6.46 -0.71 7.29
N THR A 476 -7.74 -0.44 6.99
CA THR A 476 -8.83 -0.86 7.88
C THR A 476 -8.99 -2.38 7.95
N MET A 477 -8.83 -3.11 6.83
CA MET A 477 -8.92 -4.58 6.78
C MET A 477 -7.71 -5.26 7.47
N ASP A 478 -6.49 -4.72 7.23
CA ASP A 478 -5.26 -5.15 7.90
C ASP A 478 -5.39 -5.04 9.43
N SER A 479 -5.96 -3.94 9.94
CA SER A 479 -6.12 -3.74 11.38
C SER A 479 -7.21 -4.63 12.01
N ASN A 480 -8.33 -4.87 11.31
CA ASN A 480 -9.49 -5.52 11.89
C ASN A 480 -9.44 -7.05 11.89
N TYR A 481 -8.92 -7.69 10.84
CA TYR A 481 -8.88 -9.16 10.75
C TYR A 481 -7.50 -9.72 11.08
N TYR A 482 -6.45 -9.11 10.54
CA TYR A 482 -5.09 -9.65 10.63
C TYR A 482 -4.24 -8.99 11.73
N GLY A 483 -4.81 -8.05 12.48
CA GLY A 483 -4.12 -7.28 13.51
C GLY A 483 -3.49 -8.11 14.64
N VAL A 484 -4.10 -9.23 15.04
CA VAL A 484 -3.53 -10.12 16.08
C VAL A 484 -2.23 -10.75 15.58
N VAL A 485 -2.29 -11.40 14.42
CA VAL A 485 -1.11 -12.06 13.82
C VAL A 485 -0.02 -11.05 13.50
N LYS A 486 -0.39 -9.88 12.97
CA LYS A 486 0.54 -8.78 12.73
C LYS A 486 1.24 -8.33 14.01
N LYS A 487 0.51 -8.13 15.12
CA LYS A 487 1.11 -7.73 16.41
C LYS A 487 2.08 -8.78 16.93
N VAL A 488 1.64 -10.04 17.07
CA VAL A 488 2.47 -11.11 17.66
C VAL A 488 3.70 -11.39 16.80
N SER A 489 3.55 -11.46 15.48
CA SER A 489 4.69 -11.65 14.57
C SER A 489 5.63 -10.43 14.49
N SER A 490 5.14 -9.21 14.71
CA SER A 490 6.00 -8.01 14.74
C SER A 490 6.86 -7.94 16.01
N LEU A 491 6.36 -8.44 17.15
CA LEU A 491 7.13 -8.49 18.40
C LEU A 491 8.41 -9.32 18.26
N VAL A 492 8.35 -10.39 17.47
CA VAL A 492 9.45 -11.34 17.26
C VAL A 492 10.25 -11.04 15.98
N GLY A 493 9.86 -10.02 15.21
CA GLY A 493 10.55 -9.68 13.96
C GLY A 493 10.25 -10.66 12.82
N GLN A 494 9.11 -11.35 12.84
CA GLN A 494 8.70 -12.26 11.77
C GLN A 494 7.84 -11.56 10.70
N TRP A 495 7.20 -10.43 11.02
CA TRP A 495 6.35 -9.72 10.07
C TRP A 495 7.13 -9.20 8.84
N PRO A 496 6.67 -9.46 7.60
CA PRO A 496 7.47 -9.19 6.40
C PRO A 496 7.65 -7.71 6.06
N TYR A 497 6.71 -6.83 6.45
CA TYR A 497 6.78 -5.38 6.16
C TYR A 497 7.36 -4.55 7.31
N GLN A 498 7.93 -5.19 8.32
CA GLN A 498 8.58 -4.49 9.43
C GLN A 498 9.89 -3.84 8.98
N ASN A 499 10.24 -2.70 9.60
CA ASN A 499 11.51 -2.03 9.34
C ASN A 499 12.69 -3.00 9.54
N PRO A 500 13.69 -3.03 8.64
CA PRO A 500 14.75 -4.04 8.67
C PRO A 500 15.59 -3.97 9.95
N LYS A 501 15.81 -2.76 10.50
CA LYS A 501 16.51 -2.57 11.78
C LYS A 501 15.71 -3.16 12.95
N THR A 502 14.43 -2.79 13.09
CA THR A 502 13.56 -3.31 14.14
C THR A 502 13.41 -4.83 14.05
N LYS A 503 13.28 -5.36 12.82
CA LYS A 503 13.23 -6.78 12.56
C LYS A 503 14.48 -7.51 13.07
N LEU A 504 15.66 -6.97 12.74
CA LEU A 504 16.94 -7.51 13.19
C LEU A 504 17.06 -7.45 14.71
N ILE A 505 16.67 -6.33 15.34
CA ILE A 505 16.67 -6.18 16.80
C ILE A 505 15.77 -7.22 17.45
N CYS A 506 14.51 -7.35 17.04
CA CYS A 506 13.58 -8.34 17.58
C CYS A 506 14.11 -9.77 17.41
N LEU A 507 14.65 -10.10 16.23
CA LEU A 507 15.26 -11.41 15.98
C LEU A 507 16.44 -11.66 16.93
N SER A 508 17.36 -10.68 17.06
CA SER A 508 18.51 -10.77 17.96
C SER A 508 18.08 -10.94 19.42
N VAL A 509 17.05 -10.22 19.88
CA VAL A 509 16.53 -10.34 21.24
C VAL A 509 16.00 -11.75 21.49
N VAL A 510 15.17 -12.29 20.59
CA VAL A 510 14.62 -13.65 20.75
C VAL A 510 15.75 -14.67 20.73
N THR A 511 16.68 -14.59 19.77
CA THR A 511 17.84 -15.49 19.68
C THR A 511 18.73 -15.44 20.92
N LEU A 512 19.10 -14.25 21.40
CA LEU A 512 19.93 -14.09 22.61
C LEU A 512 19.22 -14.62 23.86
N SER A 513 17.91 -14.35 24.00
CA SER A 513 17.12 -14.89 25.09
C SER A 513 17.11 -16.43 25.06
N THR A 514 16.92 -17.06 23.91
CA THR A 514 16.96 -18.53 23.82
C THR A 514 18.35 -19.10 24.16
N PHE A 515 19.44 -18.43 23.75
CA PHE A 515 20.79 -18.87 24.10
C PHE A 515 21.07 -18.81 25.61
N SER A 516 20.49 -17.83 26.31
CA SER A 516 20.66 -17.70 27.77
C SER A 516 20.15 -18.92 28.56
N ILE A 517 19.16 -19.66 28.03
CA ILE A 517 18.65 -20.91 28.63
C ILE A 517 19.39 -22.14 28.08
N VAL A 518 19.74 -22.15 26.79
CA VAL A 518 20.44 -23.28 26.16
C VAL A 518 21.79 -23.56 26.83
N ILE A 519 22.54 -22.52 27.22
CA ILE A 519 23.86 -22.68 27.84
C ILE A 519 23.78 -23.44 29.19
N PRO A 520 22.97 -23.01 30.18
CA PRO A 520 22.77 -23.77 31.42
C PRO A 520 22.28 -25.21 31.20
N GLN A 521 21.42 -25.43 30.21
CA GLN A 521 20.91 -26.78 29.89
C GLN A 521 22.01 -27.70 29.35
N LEU A 522 22.84 -27.20 28.43
CA LEU A 522 23.99 -27.96 27.90
C LEU A 522 25.00 -28.25 29.01
N ALA A 523 25.27 -27.29 29.90
CA ALA A 523 26.12 -27.52 31.06
C ALA A 523 25.57 -28.61 31.98
N LYS A 524 24.24 -28.61 32.24
CA LYS A 524 23.60 -29.66 33.03
C LYS A 524 23.69 -31.03 32.37
N PHE A 525 23.51 -31.09 31.05
CA PHE A 525 23.64 -32.34 30.29
C PHE A 525 25.03 -32.96 30.44
N VAL A 526 26.10 -32.15 30.42
CA VAL A 526 27.48 -32.61 30.66
C VAL A 526 27.65 -33.11 32.09
N ILE A 527 27.09 -32.40 33.08
CA ILE A 527 27.20 -32.75 34.50
C ILE A 527 26.46 -34.06 34.83
N CYS A 528 25.37 -34.37 34.13
CA CYS A 528 24.65 -35.63 34.35
C CYS A 528 25.54 -36.87 34.12
N ASN A 529 26.69 -36.76 33.42
CA ASN A 529 27.72 -37.79 33.29
C ASN A 529 27.21 -39.22 33.02
N GLY A 530 26.23 -39.35 32.10
CA GLY A 530 25.64 -40.63 31.71
C GLY A 530 24.43 -41.09 32.55
N ASP A 531 24.01 -40.34 33.57
CA ASP A 531 22.76 -40.60 34.28
C ASP A 531 21.54 -40.28 33.39
N MET A 532 20.88 -41.34 32.94
CA MET A 532 19.73 -41.27 32.03
C MET A 532 18.55 -40.53 32.64
N GLN A 533 18.33 -40.62 33.95
CA GLN A 533 17.22 -39.94 34.62
C GLN A 533 17.44 -38.42 34.63
N CYS A 534 18.65 -37.97 34.95
CA CYS A 534 19.07 -36.57 34.86
C CYS A 534 19.01 -36.04 33.43
N ILE A 535 19.47 -36.83 32.44
CA ILE A 535 19.42 -36.47 31.02
C ILE A 535 17.98 -36.29 30.54
N PHE A 536 17.08 -37.23 30.84
CA PHE A 536 15.68 -37.13 30.43
C PHE A 536 14.99 -35.89 31.01
N GLN A 537 15.32 -35.49 32.25
CA GLN A 537 14.78 -34.26 32.86
C GLN A 537 15.16 -33.01 32.06
N THR A 538 16.42 -32.93 31.59
CA THR A 538 16.91 -31.79 30.79
C THR A 538 16.45 -31.79 29.34
N MET A 539 16.23 -32.97 28.76
CA MET A 539 15.86 -33.12 27.35
C MET A 539 14.56 -32.38 27.00
N ALA A 540 13.62 -32.32 27.95
CA ALA A 540 12.31 -31.74 27.70
C ALA A 540 12.35 -30.25 27.31
N ALA A 541 13.06 -29.48 28.13
CA ALA A 541 13.24 -28.05 27.92
C ALA A 541 14.17 -27.77 26.72
N HIS A 542 15.17 -28.63 26.49
CA HIS A 542 16.12 -28.47 25.40
C HIS A 542 15.45 -28.57 24.03
N MET A 543 14.66 -29.61 23.77
CA MET A 543 13.99 -29.73 22.46
C MET A 543 12.99 -28.60 22.20
N LEU A 544 12.33 -28.07 23.25
CA LEU A 544 11.43 -26.94 23.10
C LEU A 544 12.17 -25.65 22.66
N THR A 545 13.39 -25.42 23.17
CA THR A 545 14.24 -24.32 22.69
C THR A 545 14.68 -24.53 21.24
N ILE A 546 15.04 -25.77 20.86
CA ILE A 546 15.36 -26.14 19.47
C ILE A 546 14.17 -25.85 18.54
N ILE A 547 12.97 -26.28 18.91
CA ILE A 547 11.73 -26.01 18.16
C ILE A 547 11.53 -24.51 17.94
N THR A 548 11.73 -23.71 19.00
CA THR A 548 11.57 -22.25 18.94
C THR A 548 12.54 -21.64 17.93
N LEU A 549 13.81 -22.05 17.96
CA LEU A 549 14.82 -21.61 17.01
C LEU A 549 14.49 -22.05 15.58
N VAL A 550 14.09 -23.31 15.37
CA VAL A 550 13.71 -23.84 14.06
C VAL A 550 12.56 -23.02 13.47
N LYS A 551 11.50 -22.74 14.23
CA LYS A 551 10.37 -21.90 13.79
C LYS A 551 10.80 -20.47 13.45
N LEU A 552 11.60 -19.85 14.31
CA LEU A 552 12.10 -18.49 14.12
C LEU A 552 12.91 -18.36 12.83
N TYR A 553 13.87 -19.26 12.61
CA TYR A 553 14.74 -19.23 11.44
C TYR A 553 14.04 -19.69 10.17
N THR A 554 13.02 -20.55 10.25
CA THR A 554 12.16 -20.86 9.10
C THR A 554 11.55 -19.58 8.53
N CYS A 555 10.98 -18.73 9.39
CA CYS A 555 10.40 -17.47 8.94
C CYS A 555 11.44 -16.49 8.41
N HIS A 556 12.64 -16.49 8.98
CA HIS A 556 13.73 -15.63 8.53
C HIS A 556 14.26 -16.04 7.14
N LEU A 557 14.53 -17.32 6.94
CA LEU A 557 15.08 -17.88 5.70
C LEU A 557 14.05 -17.81 4.57
N ASN A 558 12.78 -18.11 4.85
CA ASN A 558 11.69 -18.05 3.88
C ASN A 558 11.00 -16.68 3.80
N ARG A 559 11.65 -15.60 4.24
CA ARG A 559 11.05 -14.25 4.30
C ARG A 559 10.40 -13.78 2.99
N TYR A 560 10.97 -14.16 1.84
CA TYR A 560 10.42 -13.81 0.54
C TYR A 560 9.11 -14.56 0.28
N LYS A 561 9.08 -15.88 0.54
CA LYS A 561 7.85 -16.69 0.41
C LYS A 561 6.76 -16.18 1.34
N ILE A 562 7.10 -15.84 2.59
CA ILE A 562 6.16 -15.26 3.57
C ILE A 562 5.61 -13.92 3.08
N LYS A 563 6.47 -13.06 2.52
CA LYS A 563 6.01 -11.80 1.93
C LYS A 563 5.02 -12.05 0.78
N VAL A 564 5.31 -13.00 -0.11
CA VAL A 564 4.41 -13.38 -1.21
C VAL A 564 3.08 -13.94 -0.70
N LEU A 565 3.09 -14.74 0.37
CA LEU A 565 1.87 -15.24 1.01
C LEU A 565 0.99 -14.09 1.53
N ILE A 566 1.59 -13.11 2.22
CA ILE A 566 0.84 -11.94 2.71
C ILE A 566 0.39 -11.02 1.56
N ASP A 567 1.23 -10.76 0.57
CA ASP A 567 0.86 -9.94 -0.61
C ASP A 567 -0.38 -10.54 -1.29
N ARG A 568 -0.39 -11.87 -1.52
CA ARG A 568 -1.54 -12.57 -2.11
C ARG A 568 -2.77 -12.50 -1.21
N LEU A 569 -2.60 -12.69 0.10
CA LEU A 569 -3.67 -12.62 1.07
C LEU A 569 -4.42 -11.29 1.00
N PHE A 570 -3.72 -10.17 0.75
CA PHE A 570 -4.37 -8.87 0.58
C PHE A 570 -4.95 -8.67 -0.83
N LEU A 571 -4.21 -9.05 -1.88
CA LEU A 571 -4.64 -8.82 -3.27
C LEU A 571 -5.93 -9.56 -3.64
N GLU A 572 -6.19 -10.73 -3.05
CA GLU A 572 -7.37 -11.52 -3.39
C GLU A 572 -8.68 -10.92 -2.90
N TRP A 573 -8.66 -10.03 -1.90
CA TRP A 573 -9.84 -9.24 -1.50
C TRP A 573 -10.33 -8.30 -2.58
N ASP A 574 -9.42 -7.84 -3.44
CA ASP A 574 -9.75 -6.91 -4.51
C ASP A 574 -10.38 -7.61 -5.74
N GLU A 575 -10.39 -8.95 -5.77
CA GLU A 575 -10.94 -9.75 -6.88
C GLU A 575 -12.35 -10.28 -6.62
N LEU A 576 -13.00 -9.83 -5.54
CA LEU A 576 -14.36 -10.19 -5.19
C LEU A 576 -15.36 -9.39 -6.06
N GLU A 577 -16.29 -10.07 -6.72
CA GLU A 577 -17.26 -9.43 -7.62
C GLU A 577 -18.58 -9.08 -6.91
N THR A 578 -18.93 -9.80 -5.84
CA THR A 578 -20.29 -9.76 -5.25
C THR A 578 -20.27 -9.69 -3.73
N PRO A 579 -21.31 -9.12 -3.10
CA PRO A 579 -21.36 -8.99 -1.64
C PRO A 579 -21.37 -10.35 -0.93
N GLU A 580 -21.92 -11.40 -1.56
CA GLU A 580 -21.90 -12.75 -0.98
C GLU A 580 -20.48 -13.32 -0.93
N GLU A 581 -19.67 -13.06 -1.97
CA GLU A 581 -18.25 -13.46 -1.99
C GLU A 581 -17.46 -12.76 -0.88
N TYR A 582 -17.74 -11.48 -0.63
CA TYR A 582 -17.15 -10.73 0.47
C TYR A 582 -17.51 -11.32 1.84
N GLU A 583 -18.78 -11.68 2.07
CA GLU A 583 -19.20 -12.29 3.33
C GLU A 583 -18.58 -13.68 3.56
N ILE A 584 -18.36 -14.47 2.50
CA ILE A 584 -17.62 -15.73 2.60
C ILE A 584 -16.20 -15.45 3.10
N MET A 585 -15.44 -14.59 2.42
CA MET A 585 -14.04 -14.35 2.79
C MET A 585 -13.91 -13.69 4.17
N LYS A 586 -14.82 -12.77 4.51
CA LYS A 586 -14.95 -12.15 5.84
C LYS A 586 -15.19 -13.16 6.95
N ARG A 587 -16.05 -14.17 6.71
CA ARG A 587 -16.31 -15.23 7.70
C ARG A 587 -15.03 -15.99 8.05
N TYR A 588 -14.25 -16.39 7.06
CA TYR A 588 -12.97 -17.10 7.28
C TYR A 588 -11.91 -16.19 7.89
N ALA A 589 -11.80 -14.92 7.47
CA ALA A 589 -10.88 -13.97 8.08
C ALA A 589 -11.19 -13.73 9.58
N LYS A 590 -12.49 -13.64 9.93
CA LYS A 590 -12.94 -13.56 11.33
C LYS A 590 -12.67 -14.84 12.11
N ASN A 591 -12.72 -16.01 11.45
CA ASN A 591 -12.36 -17.29 12.08
C ASN A 591 -10.85 -17.37 12.32
N GLY A 592 -10.01 -17.03 11.33
CA GLY A 592 -8.56 -16.94 11.50
C GLY A 592 -8.14 -16.01 12.63
N ARG A 593 -8.81 -14.84 12.79
CA ARG A 593 -8.61 -13.97 13.95
C ARG A 593 -8.98 -14.66 15.27
N ARG A 594 -10.13 -15.34 15.32
CA ARG A 594 -10.61 -16.05 16.52
C ARG A 594 -9.68 -17.21 16.91
N TYR A 595 -9.25 -18.03 15.96
CA TYR A 595 -8.31 -19.11 16.22
C TYR A 595 -6.95 -18.58 16.66
N SER A 596 -6.41 -17.56 15.99
CA SER A 596 -5.14 -16.95 16.38
C SER A 596 -5.20 -16.38 17.81
N LEU A 597 -6.30 -15.70 18.17
CA LEU A 597 -6.49 -15.18 19.52
C LEU A 597 -6.62 -16.30 20.56
N GLY A 598 -7.50 -17.27 20.31
CA GLY A 598 -7.73 -18.39 21.23
C GLY A 598 -6.48 -19.23 21.45
N TYR A 599 -5.75 -19.53 20.38
CA TYR A 599 -4.49 -20.26 20.43
C TYR A 599 -3.40 -19.47 21.17
N SER A 600 -3.28 -18.16 20.93
CA SER A 600 -2.33 -17.31 21.66
C SER A 600 -2.64 -17.30 23.16
N LEU A 601 -3.89 -17.08 23.55
CA LEU A 601 -4.33 -17.09 24.95
C LEU A 601 -4.03 -18.43 25.62
N TYR A 602 -4.35 -19.53 24.94
CA TYR A 602 -4.05 -20.88 25.41
C TYR A 602 -2.55 -21.07 25.67
N CYS A 603 -1.68 -20.71 24.71
CA CYS A 603 -0.23 -20.88 24.88
C CYS A 603 0.33 -20.05 26.04
N PHE A 604 -0.07 -18.79 26.16
CA PHE A 604 0.39 -17.93 27.26
C PHE A 604 -0.14 -18.38 28.63
N ILE A 605 -1.41 -18.78 28.72
CA ILE A 605 -1.99 -19.31 29.98
C ILE A 605 -1.32 -20.63 30.36
N SER A 606 -1.12 -21.55 29.41
CA SER A 606 -0.44 -22.82 29.65
C SER A 606 1.00 -22.60 30.13
N ALA A 607 1.75 -21.69 29.48
CA ALA A 607 3.09 -21.33 29.89
C ALA A 607 3.12 -20.72 31.30
N PHE A 608 2.24 -19.76 31.59
CA PHE A 608 2.12 -19.14 32.91
C PHE A 608 1.79 -20.16 34.00
N LEU A 609 0.79 -21.02 33.79
CA LEU A 609 0.43 -22.09 34.74
C LEU A 609 1.60 -23.04 34.99
N PHE A 610 2.32 -23.44 33.94
CA PHE A 610 3.50 -24.29 34.06
C PHE A 610 4.62 -23.63 34.88
N LEU A 611 4.85 -22.33 34.70
CA LEU A 611 5.83 -21.55 35.47
C LEU A 611 5.43 -21.40 36.95
N CYS A 612 4.14 -21.16 37.23
CA CYS A 612 3.62 -21.02 38.59
C CYS A 612 3.80 -22.29 39.45
N MET A 613 3.86 -23.48 38.86
CA MET A 613 4.08 -24.73 39.60
C MET A 613 5.39 -24.71 40.39
N SER A 614 6.42 -24.02 39.90
CA SER A 614 7.71 -23.87 40.60
C SER A 614 7.64 -23.01 41.86
N LEU A 615 6.60 -22.19 42.02
CA LEU A 615 6.41 -21.36 43.23
C LEU A 615 5.66 -22.10 44.35
N ILE A 616 5.06 -23.26 44.07
CA ILE A 616 4.26 -24.00 45.05
C ILE A 616 5.10 -24.44 46.27
N PRO A 617 6.29 -25.05 46.13
CA PRO A 617 7.06 -25.48 47.30
C PRO A 617 7.50 -24.32 48.21
N PRO A 618 8.07 -23.20 47.70
CA PRO A 618 8.38 -22.03 48.53
C PRO A 618 7.17 -21.41 49.24
N LEU A 619 6.01 -21.36 48.57
CA LEU A 619 4.77 -20.86 49.18
C LEU A 619 4.28 -21.77 50.31
N LEU A 620 4.36 -23.09 50.11
CA LEU A 620 3.98 -24.05 51.14
C LEU A 620 4.94 -24.02 52.32
N ASP A 621 6.23 -23.72 52.15
CA ASP A 621 7.17 -23.60 53.27
C ASP A 621 6.85 -22.40 54.16
N ILE A 622 6.19 -21.36 53.62
CA ILE A 622 5.70 -20.19 54.37
C ILE A 622 4.36 -20.50 55.06
N VAL A 623 3.40 -21.08 54.33
CA VAL A 623 2.01 -21.28 54.82
C VAL A 623 1.88 -22.53 55.69
N LEU A 624 2.63 -23.58 55.39
CA LEU A 624 2.53 -24.89 56.03
C LEU A 624 3.95 -25.49 56.21
N PRO A 625 4.75 -24.93 57.12
CA PRO A 625 6.16 -25.32 57.30
C PRO A 625 6.28 -26.77 57.78
N LEU A 626 7.25 -27.49 57.23
CA LEU A 626 7.66 -28.83 57.65
C LEU A 626 8.98 -28.74 58.44
N ASN A 627 9.28 -29.75 59.28
CA ASN A 627 10.58 -29.83 59.98
C ASN A 627 11.77 -29.94 59.01
N GLU A 628 11.53 -30.41 57.79
CA GLU A 628 12.50 -30.42 56.69
C GLU A 628 12.00 -29.55 55.53
N SER A 629 12.90 -28.77 54.93
CA SER A 629 12.58 -27.93 53.77
C SER A 629 12.19 -28.80 52.57
N ARG A 630 11.13 -28.42 51.84
CA ARG A 630 10.72 -29.14 50.62
C ARG A 630 11.79 -29.04 49.53
N PRO A 631 11.92 -30.05 48.64
CA PRO A 631 12.85 -29.95 47.51
C PRO A 631 12.43 -28.81 46.57
N ILE A 632 13.41 -28.03 46.11
CA ILE A 632 13.18 -26.92 45.19
C ILE A 632 12.76 -27.47 43.82
N LEU A 633 11.60 -27.03 43.34
CA LEU A 633 11.12 -27.38 42.01
C LEU A 633 11.58 -26.32 41.00
N SER A 634 12.77 -26.51 40.44
CA SER A 634 13.32 -25.58 39.43
C SER A 634 12.38 -25.41 38.22
N VAL A 635 12.32 -24.19 37.67
CA VAL A 635 11.52 -23.86 36.47
C VAL A 635 11.98 -24.67 35.26
N HIS A 636 13.25 -25.01 35.18
CA HIS A 636 13.73 -26.03 34.26
C HIS A 636 15.08 -26.53 34.76
N PRO A 637 15.38 -27.82 34.58
CA PRO A 637 16.67 -28.37 34.97
C PRO A 637 17.78 -27.76 34.10
N GLY A 638 18.72 -27.07 34.74
CA GLY A 638 19.84 -26.37 34.12
C GLY A 638 20.89 -26.01 35.17
N TYR A 639 22.16 -25.95 34.78
CA TYR A 639 23.26 -25.60 35.69
C TYR A 639 23.65 -24.14 35.49
N TYR A 640 23.29 -23.29 36.45
CA TYR A 640 23.40 -21.83 36.35
C TYR A 640 24.73 -21.24 36.86
N PHE A 641 25.70 -22.10 37.23
CA PHE A 641 27.00 -21.70 37.79
C PHE A 641 26.93 -20.85 39.08
N VAL A 642 25.77 -20.86 39.74
CA VAL A 642 25.48 -20.20 41.02
C VAL A 642 24.69 -21.17 41.90
N ASP A 643 24.65 -20.92 43.21
CA ASP A 643 23.85 -21.73 44.13
C ASP A 643 22.35 -21.59 43.79
N GLU A 644 21.72 -22.71 43.44
CA GLU A 644 20.31 -22.74 43.00
C GLU A 644 19.33 -22.37 44.12
N LYS A 645 19.70 -22.58 45.40
CA LYS A 645 18.84 -22.27 46.55
C LYS A 645 18.87 -20.78 46.87
N GLU A 646 20.07 -20.20 46.91
CA GLU A 646 20.26 -18.79 47.23
C GLU A 646 19.69 -17.87 46.12
N TYR A 647 19.93 -18.22 44.86
CA TYR A 647 19.55 -17.39 43.71
C TYR A 647 18.25 -17.83 43.02
N PHE A 648 17.42 -18.63 43.70
CA PHE A 648 16.18 -19.20 43.14
C PHE A 648 15.29 -18.15 42.44
N PHE A 649 14.99 -17.03 43.10
CA PHE A 649 14.11 -16.00 42.53
C PHE A 649 14.71 -15.31 41.30
N CYS A 650 16.04 -15.12 41.26
CA CYS A 650 16.72 -14.55 40.09
C CYS A 650 16.62 -15.50 38.88
N ILE A 651 16.87 -16.79 39.10
CA ILE A 651 16.74 -17.84 38.07
C ILE A 651 15.28 -17.96 37.61
N PHE A 652 14.34 -17.90 38.55
CA PHE A 652 12.90 -17.93 38.27
C PHE A 652 12.47 -16.77 37.36
N TRP A 653 12.81 -15.53 37.72
CA TRP A 653 12.45 -14.35 36.90
C TRP A 653 13.12 -14.36 35.52
N HIS A 654 14.39 -14.77 35.45
CA HIS A 654 15.06 -14.99 34.17
C HIS A 654 14.32 -16.01 33.31
N ALA A 655 13.94 -17.16 33.89
CA ALA A 655 13.21 -18.19 33.18
C ALA A 655 11.82 -17.71 32.71
N VAL A 656 11.07 -16.96 33.54
CA VAL A 656 9.79 -16.37 33.15
C VAL A 656 9.95 -15.48 31.92
N VAL A 657 10.89 -14.53 31.94
CA VAL A 657 11.09 -13.59 30.82
C VAL A 657 11.46 -14.33 29.54
N VAL A 658 12.42 -15.27 29.62
CA VAL A 658 12.88 -15.98 28.43
C VAL A 658 11.81 -16.92 27.89
N TRP A 659 11.07 -17.64 28.75
CA TRP A 659 9.99 -18.53 28.30
C TRP A 659 8.85 -17.76 27.64
N GLU A 660 8.47 -16.60 28.17
CA GLU A 660 7.47 -15.73 27.54
C GLU A 660 7.90 -15.24 26.15
N ILE A 661 9.17 -14.85 26.00
CA ILE A 661 9.75 -14.47 24.69
C ILE A 661 9.75 -15.67 23.72
N ALA A 662 10.17 -16.85 24.19
CA ALA A 662 10.21 -18.07 23.38
C ALA A 662 8.81 -18.50 22.92
N VAL A 663 7.83 -18.51 23.84
CA VAL A 663 6.41 -18.82 23.54
C VAL A 663 5.85 -17.83 22.54
N THR A 664 6.15 -16.52 22.66
CA THR A 664 5.74 -15.52 21.66
C THR A 664 6.26 -15.87 20.26
N GLY A 665 7.49 -16.40 20.15
CA GLY A 665 8.07 -16.87 18.88
C GLY A 665 7.35 -18.08 18.27
N ILE A 666 6.94 -19.03 19.11
CA ILE A 666 6.13 -20.19 18.69
C ILE A 666 4.74 -19.73 18.23
N VAL A 667 4.09 -18.89 19.04
CA VAL A 667 2.74 -18.37 18.76
C VAL A 667 2.72 -17.54 17.48
N ALA A 668 3.74 -16.70 17.26
CA ALA A 668 3.87 -15.91 16.03
C ALA A 668 3.89 -16.80 14.78
N HIS A 669 4.74 -17.82 14.78
CA HIS A 669 4.89 -18.75 13.67
C HIS A 669 3.58 -19.50 13.39
N ASP A 670 2.98 -20.07 14.42
CA ASP A 670 1.80 -20.91 14.28
C ASP A 670 0.57 -20.07 13.90
N CYS A 671 0.36 -18.89 14.49
CA CYS A 671 -0.74 -18.01 14.10
C CYS A 671 -0.66 -17.55 12.63
N MET A 672 0.55 -17.35 12.08
CA MET A 672 0.72 -17.08 10.65
C MET A 672 0.24 -18.28 9.82
N LEU A 673 0.67 -19.50 10.18
CA LEU A 673 0.24 -20.72 9.50
C LEU A 673 -1.28 -20.91 9.55
N LEU A 674 -1.89 -20.78 10.73
CA LEU A 674 -3.35 -20.86 10.93
C LEU A 674 -4.09 -19.86 10.01
N THR A 675 -3.60 -18.62 9.95
CA THR A 675 -4.20 -17.56 9.12
C THR A 675 -4.09 -17.86 7.63
N TYR A 676 -2.96 -18.40 7.18
CA TYR A 676 -2.78 -18.79 5.78
C TYR A 676 -3.68 -19.96 5.39
N ILE A 677 -3.83 -20.96 6.27
CA ILE A 677 -4.73 -22.10 6.03
C ILE A 677 -6.18 -21.61 5.95
N GLU A 678 -6.64 -20.78 6.90
CA GLU A 678 -7.98 -20.19 6.88
C GLU A 678 -8.23 -19.39 5.60
N HIS A 679 -7.24 -18.63 5.15
CA HIS A 679 -7.35 -17.89 3.91
C HIS A 679 -7.48 -18.82 2.70
N VAL A 680 -6.66 -19.86 2.58
CA VAL A 680 -6.79 -20.84 1.48
C VAL A 680 -8.12 -21.58 1.50
N CYS A 681 -8.59 -21.99 2.68
CA CYS A 681 -9.91 -22.57 2.88
C CYS A 681 -11.01 -21.62 2.37
N SER A 682 -10.85 -20.31 2.60
CA SER A 682 -11.77 -19.30 2.08
C SER A 682 -11.78 -19.23 0.55
N ILE A 683 -10.62 -19.38 -0.10
CA ILE A 683 -10.52 -19.38 -1.57
C ILE A 683 -11.17 -20.64 -2.15
N PHE A 684 -11.00 -21.82 -1.53
CA PHE A 684 -11.70 -23.03 -1.96
C PHE A 684 -13.21 -22.91 -1.80
N ALA A 685 -13.69 -22.38 -0.67
CA ALA A 685 -15.10 -22.13 -0.44
C ALA A 685 -15.68 -21.12 -1.45
N LEU A 686 -14.94 -20.05 -1.74
CA LEU A 686 -15.26 -19.04 -2.75
C LEU A 686 -15.31 -19.65 -4.15
N GLY A 687 -14.32 -20.45 -4.52
CA GLY A 687 -14.27 -21.16 -5.80
C GLY A 687 -15.48 -22.07 -5.99
N GLY A 688 -15.83 -22.85 -4.95
CA GLY A 688 -17.00 -23.73 -4.97
C GLY A 688 -18.31 -22.95 -5.11
N PHE A 689 -18.45 -21.85 -4.37
CA PHE A 689 -19.60 -20.94 -4.50
C PHE A 689 -19.72 -20.33 -5.90
N ARG A 690 -18.60 -19.89 -6.49
CA ARG A 690 -18.58 -19.35 -7.85
C ARG A 690 -19.06 -20.39 -8.86
N PHE A 691 -18.56 -21.62 -8.79
CA PHE A 691 -19.03 -22.69 -9.67
C PHE A 691 -20.52 -22.95 -9.47
N GLU A 692 -20.98 -23.18 -8.24
CA GLU A 692 -22.38 -23.43 -7.91
C GLU A 692 -23.33 -22.34 -8.45
N ARG A 693 -23.01 -21.06 -8.21
CA ARG A 693 -23.81 -19.91 -8.68
C ARG A 693 -23.86 -19.80 -10.19
N LEU A 694 -22.76 -20.08 -10.88
CA LEU A 694 -22.72 -20.06 -12.35
C LEU A 694 -23.70 -21.05 -12.96
N MET A 695 -23.79 -22.25 -12.38
CA MET A 695 -24.65 -23.30 -12.91
C MET A 695 -26.13 -23.06 -12.59
N TYR A 696 -26.43 -22.45 -11.44
CA TYR A 696 -27.78 -22.01 -11.12
C TYR A 696 -28.32 -20.99 -12.12
N LYS A 697 -27.54 -19.95 -12.45
CA LYS A 697 -27.95 -18.91 -13.42
C LYS A 697 -28.13 -19.44 -14.84
N CYS A 698 -27.43 -20.50 -15.23
CA CYS A 698 -27.63 -21.13 -16.53
C CYS A 698 -29.03 -21.73 -16.71
N ASN A 699 -29.59 -22.33 -15.65
CA ASN A 699 -30.95 -22.87 -15.71
C ASN A 699 -32.02 -21.79 -15.90
N GLU A 700 -31.84 -20.63 -15.26
CA GLU A 700 -32.82 -19.55 -15.28
C GLU A 700 -32.95 -18.92 -16.68
N TYR A 701 -31.83 -18.81 -17.41
CA TYR A 701 -31.80 -18.34 -18.80
C TYR A 701 -32.31 -19.35 -19.83
N GLU A 702 -32.39 -20.64 -19.48
CA GLU A 702 -32.88 -21.69 -20.39
C GLU A 702 -34.43 -21.72 -20.46
N SER A 703 -35.13 -20.90 -19.65
CA SER A 703 -36.58 -20.76 -19.67
C SER A 703 -37.12 -19.69 -20.63
N ASP A 704 -36.30 -18.75 -21.12
CA ASP A 704 -36.74 -17.67 -22.02
C ASP A 704 -35.95 -17.64 -23.33
N THR A 705 -36.69 -17.80 -24.43
CA THR A 705 -36.29 -17.86 -25.85
C THR A 705 -35.33 -16.77 -26.35
N ILE A 706 -34.29 -17.17 -27.11
CA ILE A 706 -33.97 -16.77 -28.52
C ILE A 706 -32.52 -17.15 -28.87
N THR A 707 -32.39 -17.95 -29.92
CA THR A 707 -31.17 -18.60 -30.47
C THR A 707 -30.12 -17.65 -31.07
N VAL A 708 -30.34 -16.34 -31.12
CA VAL A 708 -29.40 -15.34 -31.71
C VAL A 708 -28.60 -14.56 -30.65
N LEU A 709 -29.07 -14.51 -29.39
CA LEU A 709 -28.32 -13.93 -28.25
C LEU A 709 -27.29 -14.90 -27.62
N HIS A 710 -27.18 -16.11 -28.17
CA HIS A 710 -26.38 -17.20 -27.61
C HIS A 710 -24.86 -17.00 -27.75
N SER A 711 -24.36 -16.22 -28.71
CA SER A 711 -22.91 -16.04 -28.91
C SER A 711 -22.28 -15.17 -27.82
N HIS A 712 -22.91 -14.04 -27.46
CA HIS A 712 -22.45 -13.15 -26.39
C HIS A 712 -22.70 -13.73 -24.99
N ALA A 713 -23.83 -14.42 -24.78
CA ALA A 713 -24.13 -15.12 -23.53
C ALA A 713 -23.20 -16.33 -23.29
N SER A 714 -22.86 -17.08 -24.34
CA SER A 714 -21.90 -18.19 -24.22
C SER A 714 -20.45 -17.71 -24.00
N ASP A 715 -20.06 -16.57 -24.57
CA ASP A 715 -18.73 -15.99 -24.33
C ASP A 715 -18.59 -15.44 -22.90
N THR A 716 -19.62 -14.79 -22.36
CA THR A 716 -19.65 -14.34 -20.96
C THR A 716 -19.67 -15.50 -19.97
N PHE A 717 -20.44 -16.57 -20.24
CA PHE A 717 -20.42 -17.79 -19.44
C PHE A 717 -19.03 -18.46 -19.41
N ARG A 718 -18.38 -18.57 -20.58
CA ARG A 718 -17.01 -19.10 -20.68
C ARG A 718 -15.99 -18.24 -19.93
N LYS A 719 -16.09 -16.91 -20.01
CA LYS A 719 -15.23 -15.99 -19.24
C LYS A 719 -15.39 -16.23 -17.74
N ARG A 720 -16.62 -16.42 -17.26
CA ARG A 720 -16.90 -16.70 -15.85
C ARG A 720 -16.37 -18.07 -15.39
N ILE A 721 -16.54 -19.12 -16.19
CA ILE A 721 -15.89 -20.43 -15.90
C ILE A 721 -14.37 -20.26 -15.85
N ALA A 722 -13.76 -19.56 -16.82
CA ALA A 722 -12.33 -19.32 -16.84
C ALA A 722 -11.85 -18.58 -15.58
N PHE A 723 -12.63 -17.61 -15.10
CA PHE A 723 -12.37 -16.90 -13.86
C PHE A 723 -12.45 -17.82 -12.62
N SER A 724 -13.48 -18.68 -12.52
CA SER A 724 -13.58 -19.67 -11.43
C SER A 724 -12.44 -20.69 -11.45
N VAL A 725 -12.04 -21.15 -12.64
CA VAL A 725 -10.86 -22.03 -12.80
C VAL A 725 -9.57 -21.31 -12.40
N TYR A 726 -9.46 -20.03 -12.72
CA TYR A 726 -8.34 -19.21 -12.29
C TYR A 726 -8.28 -19.08 -10.76
N THR A 727 -9.41 -18.86 -10.09
CA THR A 727 -9.52 -18.88 -8.61
C THR A 727 -9.10 -20.22 -8.02
N HIS A 728 -9.56 -21.35 -8.59
CA HIS A 728 -9.15 -22.67 -8.14
C HIS A 728 -7.62 -22.88 -8.29
N ARG A 729 -7.05 -22.50 -9.44
CA ARG A 729 -5.60 -22.57 -9.66
C ARG A 729 -4.80 -21.71 -8.67
N LYS A 730 -5.34 -20.56 -8.26
CA LYS A 730 -4.73 -19.72 -7.22
C LYS A 730 -4.73 -20.41 -5.86
N ALA A 731 -5.87 -20.98 -5.45
CA ALA A 731 -5.97 -21.74 -4.20
C ALA A 731 -4.92 -22.85 -4.14
N LEU A 732 -4.78 -23.64 -5.21
CA LEU A 732 -3.75 -24.68 -5.33
C LEU A 732 -2.33 -24.14 -5.20
N LYS A 733 -2.01 -23.04 -5.92
CA LYS A 733 -0.69 -22.40 -5.85
C LYS A 733 -0.40 -21.77 -4.49
N PHE A 734 -1.42 -21.30 -3.79
CA PHE A 734 -1.27 -20.74 -2.45
C PHE A 734 -1.02 -21.87 -1.44
N ALA A 735 -1.81 -22.95 -1.48
CA ALA A 735 -1.60 -24.12 -0.63
C ALA A 735 -0.21 -24.73 -0.81
N GLN A 736 0.23 -24.88 -2.06
CA GLN A 736 1.58 -25.38 -2.37
C GLN A 736 2.67 -24.44 -1.81
N LEU A 737 2.46 -23.12 -1.86
CA LEU A 737 3.41 -22.17 -1.29
C LEU A 737 3.47 -22.24 0.24
N ILE A 738 2.35 -22.51 0.92
CA ILE A 738 2.33 -22.79 2.37
C ILE A 738 3.16 -24.05 2.66
N GLU A 739 2.88 -25.14 1.96
CA GLU A 739 3.59 -26.42 2.14
C GLU A 739 5.10 -26.24 1.91
N ASP A 740 5.51 -25.64 0.78
CA ASP A 740 6.91 -25.36 0.45
C ASP A 740 7.62 -24.43 1.46
N THR A 741 6.87 -23.70 2.28
CA THR A 741 7.41 -22.76 3.28
C THR A 741 7.56 -23.43 4.65
N PHE A 742 6.60 -24.26 5.05
CA PHE A 742 6.49 -24.78 6.42
C PHE A 742 6.77 -26.29 6.56
N SER A 743 6.89 -27.04 5.46
CA SER A 743 6.96 -28.52 5.49
C SER A 743 8.10 -29.08 6.35
N ILE A 744 9.32 -28.52 6.23
CA ILE A 744 10.50 -28.98 7.01
C ILE A 744 10.30 -28.70 8.50
N THR A 745 9.82 -27.51 8.83
CA THR A 745 9.57 -27.05 10.21
C THR A 745 8.53 -27.92 10.90
N LEU A 746 7.46 -28.25 10.17
CA LEU A 746 6.41 -29.14 10.63
C LEU A 746 6.90 -30.59 10.81
N ALA A 747 7.80 -31.07 9.95
CA ALA A 747 8.40 -32.39 10.11
C ALA A 747 9.28 -32.48 11.37
N LEU A 748 10.14 -31.48 11.58
CA LEU A 748 10.95 -31.38 12.80
C LEU A 748 10.07 -31.24 14.05
N GLN A 749 8.99 -30.46 13.98
CA GLN A 749 8.02 -30.34 15.07
C GLN A 749 7.42 -31.69 15.47
N ILE A 750 6.96 -32.48 14.49
CA ILE A 750 6.35 -33.79 14.75
C ILE A 750 7.38 -34.74 15.35
N ALA A 751 8.56 -34.86 14.73
CA ALA A 751 9.61 -35.77 15.21
C ALA A 751 10.02 -35.47 16.65
N LEU A 752 10.27 -34.18 16.96
CA LEU A 752 10.67 -33.74 18.30
C LEU A 752 9.53 -33.92 19.31
N ASN A 753 8.28 -33.63 18.94
CA ASN A 753 7.14 -33.84 19.84
C ASN A 753 6.88 -35.33 20.14
N THR A 754 7.02 -36.24 19.18
CA THR A 754 6.85 -37.69 19.42
C THR A 754 7.88 -38.20 20.45
N VAL A 755 9.15 -37.82 20.27
CA VAL A 755 10.22 -38.16 21.23
C VAL A 755 9.92 -37.55 22.60
N MET A 756 9.50 -36.29 22.63
CA MET A 756 9.18 -35.55 23.85
C MET A 756 8.05 -36.17 24.67
N ILE A 757 6.94 -36.52 24.03
CA ILE A 757 5.78 -37.16 24.68
C ILE A 757 6.23 -38.50 25.28
N SER A 758 7.03 -39.28 24.55
CA SER A 758 7.53 -40.57 25.01
C SER A 758 8.36 -40.47 26.29
N ILE A 759 9.30 -39.51 26.35
CA ILE A 759 10.17 -39.30 27.52
C ILE A 759 9.39 -38.75 28.71
N THR A 760 8.48 -37.82 28.48
CA THR A 760 7.69 -37.22 29.56
C THR A 760 6.69 -38.20 30.16
N LEU A 761 6.17 -39.16 29.37
CA LEU A 761 5.41 -40.29 29.89
C LEU A 761 6.26 -41.20 30.77
N LEU A 762 7.50 -41.50 30.38
CA LEU A 762 8.44 -42.27 31.19
C LEU A 762 8.68 -41.61 32.55
N GLN A 763 8.86 -40.28 32.56
CA GLN A 763 9.04 -39.50 33.79
C GLN A 763 7.83 -39.52 34.73
N ILE A 764 6.62 -39.63 34.18
CA ILE A 764 5.39 -39.74 34.98
C ILE A 764 5.33 -41.09 35.70
N THR A 765 5.83 -42.16 35.07
CA THR A 765 5.74 -43.53 35.61
C THR A 765 6.83 -43.90 36.62
N GLN A 766 7.91 -43.12 36.72
CA GLN A 766 8.99 -43.40 37.66
C GLN A 766 8.55 -43.16 39.12
N HIS A 767 8.69 -44.20 39.94
CA HIS A 767 8.00 -44.43 41.24
C HIS A 767 8.37 -43.47 42.40
N ASN A 768 9.27 -42.49 42.17
CA ASN A 768 9.84 -41.62 43.22
C ASN A 768 9.52 -40.12 43.04
N ALA A 769 8.66 -39.75 42.08
CA ALA A 769 8.36 -38.35 41.81
C ALA A 769 7.32 -37.78 42.80
N SER A 770 7.55 -36.58 43.33
CA SER A 770 6.54 -35.86 44.12
C SER A 770 5.27 -35.60 43.29
N VAL A 771 4.11 -35.56 43.94
CA VAL A 771 2.81 -35.32 43.27
C VAL A 771 2.84 -34.07 42.39
N PHE A 772 3.55 -33.02 42.82
CA PHE A 772 3.70 -31.78 42.06
C PHE A 772 4.47 -31.95 40.74
N ILE A 773 5.50 -32.81 40.73
CA ILE A 773 6.29 -33.13 39.54
C ILE A 773 5.42 -33.92 38.54
N VAL A 774 4.66 -34.89 39.04
CA VAL A 774 3.75 -35.70 38.20
C VAL A 774 2.70 -34.81 37.54
N VAL A 775 2.02 -33.96 38.31
CA VAL A 775 0.99 -33.03 37.77
C VAL A 775 1.59 -32.11 36.72
N ARG A 776 2.81 -31.60 36.95
CA ARG A 776 3.51 -30.73 36.00
C ARG A 776 3.76 -31.42 34.65
N TYR A 777 4.22 -32.66 34.64
CA TYR A 777 4.45 -33.40 33.40
C TYR A 777 3.14 -33.79 32.70
N VAL A 778 2.08 -34.12 33.45
CA VAL A 778 0.75 -34.36 32.88
C VAL A 778 0.22 -33.12 32.16
N VAL A 779 0.31 -31.95 32.79
CA VAL A 779 -0.10 -30.66 32.17
C VAL A 779 0.73 -30.37 30.92
N TYR A 780 2.03 -30.67 30.95
CA TYR A 780 2.92 -30.48 29.81
C TYR A 780 2.56 -31.39 28.62
N VAL A 781 2.34 -32.69 28.86
CA VAL A 781 1.91 -33.66 27.84
C VAL A 781 0.57 -33.25 27.23
N LEU A 782 -0.42 -32.92 28.07
CA LEU A 782 -1.71 -32.42 27.59
C LEU A 782 -1.55 -31.17 26.73
N SER A 783 -0.64 -30.28 27.12
CA SER A 783 -0.41 -29.04 26.38
C SER A 783 0.20 -29.30 24.99
N GLN A 784 1.09 -30.28 24.87
CA GLN A 784 1.68 -30.70 23.60
C GLN A 784 0.68 -31.42 22.70
N LEU A 785 -0.19 -32.26 23.27
CA LEU A 785 -1.25 -32.93 22.53
C LEU A 785 -2.24 -31.92 21.95
N ILE A 786 -2.65 -30.91 22.74
CA ILE A 786 -3.52 -29.83 22.26
C ILE A 786 -2.81 -29.02 21.16
N HIS A 787 -1.50 -28.75 21.29
CA HIS A 787 -0.70 -28.08 20.27
C HIS A 787 -0.73 -28.83 18.92
N LEU A 788 -0.41 -30.12 18.95
CA LEU A 788 -0.43 -30.98 17.77
C LEU A 788 -1.84 -31.13 17.19
N PHE A 789 -2.85 -31.27 18.05
CA PHE A 789 -4.24 -31.36 17.64
C PHE A 789 -4.69 -30.10 16.88
N CYS A 790 -4.32 -28.90 17.36
CA CYS A 790 -4.63 -27.65 16.66
C CYS A 790 -4.06 -27.64 15.23
N LEU A 791 -2.81 -28.08 15.04
CA LEU A 791 -2.19 -28.16 13.72
C LEU A 791 -2.87 -29.20 12.81
N SER A 792 -3.17 -30.39 13.35
CA SER A 792 -3.87 -31.44 12.60
C SER A 792 -5.32 -31.10 12.27
N PHE A 793 -5.99 -30.34 13.14
CA PHE A 793 -7.34 -29.83 12.90
C PHE A 793 -7.38 -28.86 11.72
N GLU A 794 -6.45 -27.91 11.64
CA GLU A 794 -6.37 -27.02 10.47
C GLU A 794 -5.95 -27.76 9.19
N GLY A 795 -5.04 -28.72 9.30
CA GLY A 795 -4.70 -29.61 8.18
C GLY A 795 -5.93 -30.36 7.64
N GLN A 796 -6.78 -30.87 8.53
CA GLN A 796 -8.05 -31.50 8.16
C GLN A 796 -9.00 -30.53 7.48
N LYS A 797 -9.14 -29.30 7.98
CA LYS A 797 -10.01 -28.29 7.36
C LYS A 797 -9.58 -27.96 5.92
N LEU A 798 -8.28 -27.91 5.65
CA LEU A 798 -7.77 -27.71 4.30
C LEU A 798 -8.20 -28.85 3.36
N ILE A 799 -8.08 -30.10 3.83
CA ILE A 799 -8.53 -31.29 3.09
C ILE A 799 -10.04 -31.17 2.82
N ASP A 800 -10.83 -30.95 3.86
CA ASP A 800 -12.29 -30.90 3.78
C ASP A 800 -12.76 -29.80 2.83
N HIS A 801 -12.20 -28.59 2.90
CA HIS A 801 -12.60 -27.49 2.02
C HIS A 801 -12.17 -27.71 0.56
N SER A 802 -11.02 -28.36 0.32
CA SER A 802 -10.61 -28.74 -1.03
C SER A 802 -11.60 -29.75 -1.66
N LEU A 803 -12.08 -30.72 -0.88
CA LEU A 803 -13.06 -31.71 -1.31
C LEU A 803 -14.48 -31.14 -1.43
N GLN A 804 -14.89 -30.24 -0.54
CA GLN A 804 -16.19 -29.56 -0.64
C GLN A 804 -16.34 -28.75 -1.93
N MET A 805 -15.25 -28.17 -2.43
CA MET A 805 -15.26 -27.49 -3.73
C MET A 805 -15.63 -28.46 -4.86
N ARG A 806 -15.05 -29.67 -4.86
CA ARG A 806 -15.39 -30.75 -5.79
C ARG A 806 -16.87 -31.10 -5.68
N ASP A 807 -17.38 -31.30 -4.46
CA ASP A 807 -18.77 -31.73 -4.25
C ASP A 807 -19.77 -30.68 -4.75
N LYS A 808 -19.48 -29.39 -4.53
CA LYS A 808 -20.27 -28.28 -5.08
C LYS A 808 -20.27 -28.26 -6.61
N ILE A 809 -19.14 -28.56 -7.25
CA ILE A 809 -19.09 -28.66 -8.72
C ILE A 809 -19.84 -29.91 -9.20
N TYR A 810 -19.67 -31.04 -8.53
CA TYR A 810 -20.32 -32.31 -8.91
C TYR A 810 -21.85 -32.24 -8.79
N ASN A 811 -22.35 -31.69 -7.68
CA ASN A 811 -23.78 -31.51 -7.42
C ASN A 811 -24.40 -30.36 -8.21
N SER A 812 -23.59 -29.58 -8.93
CA SER A 812 -24.09 -28.57 -9.85
C SER A 812 -24.64 -29.21 -11.12
N LEU A 813 -25.44 -28.47 -11.88
CA LEU A 813 -26.06 -28.95 -13.13
C LEU A 813 -25.11 -28.89 -14.33
N TRP A 814 -23.86 -29.32 -14.14
CA TRP A 814 -22.79 -29.23 -15.13
C TRP A 814 -23.04 -30.00 -16.41
N TYR A 815 -23.75 -31.11 -16.32
CA TYR A 815 -24.15 -31.94 -17.46
C TYR A 815 -25.18 -31.26 -18.39
N LYS A 816 -25.80 -30.14 -17.98
CA LYS A 816 -26.69 -29.33 -18.84
C LYS A 816 -25.96 -28.27 -19.66
N THR A 817 -24.69 -28.00 -19.35
CA THR A 817 -23.94 -26.93 -20.04
C THR A 817 -23.44 -27.35 -21.42
N SER A 818 -22.97 -26.39 -22.23
CA SER A 818 -22.39 -26.70 -23.55
C SER A 818 -21.27 -27.75 -23.48
N PRO A 819 -21.11 -28.65 -24.48
CA PRO A 819 -20.11 -29.72 -24.45
C PRO A 819 -18.67 -29.23 -24.22
N LYS A 820 -18.32 -28.03 -24.69
CA LYS A 820 -17.01 -27.41 -24.44
C LYS A 820 -16.81 -27.04 -22.97
N SER A 821 -17.86 -26.53 -22.32
CA SER A 821 -17.83 -26.15 -20.89
C SER A 821 -17.84 -27.38 -19.99
N GLN A 822 -18.61 -28.41 -20.35
CA GLN A 822 -18.58 -29.72 -19.68
C GLN A 822 -17.17 -30.30 -19.63
N ARG A 823 -16.48 -30.36 -20.78
CA ARG A 823 -15.08 -30.83 -20.84
C ARG A 823 -14.15 -30.03 -19.93
N MET A 824 -14.29 -28.70 -19.90
CA MET A 824 -13.47 -27.86 -19.02
C MET A 824 -13.74 -28.15 -17.54
N LEU A 825 -15.01 -28.31 -17.14
CA LEU A 825 -15.38 -28.66 -15.77
C LEU A 825 -14.92 -30.06 -15.37
N LEU A 826 -14.95 -31.03 -16.28
CA LEU A 826 -14.39 -32.36 -16.04
C LEU A 826 -12.90 -32.30 -15.66
N PHE A 827 -12.10 -31.47 -16.33
CA PHE A 827 -10.69 -31.27 -15.93
C PHE A 827 -10.54 -30.62 -14.56
N VAL A 828 -11.42 -29.68 -14.22
CA VAL A 828 -11.42 -29.02 -12.90
C VAL A 828 -11.78 -30.02 -11.81
N MET A 829 -12.82 -30.82 -12.03
CA MET A 829 -13.25 -31.87 -11.12
C MET A 829 -12.16 -32.93 -10.97
N GLN A 830 -11.59 -33.41 -12.09
CA GLN A 830 -10.44 -34.32 -12.09
C GLN A 830 -9.30 -33.79 -11.22
N LYS A 831 -8.99 -32.50 -11.32
CA LYS A 831 -7.95 -31.89 -10.49
C LYS A 831 -8.38 -31.76 -9.03
N ALA A 832 -9.65 -31.49 -8.75
CA ALA A 832 -10.23 -31.37 -7.42
C ALA A 832 -10.51 -32.74 -6.74
N PHE A 833 -10.41 -33.86 -7.46
CA PHE A 833 -10.46 -35.20 -6.87
C PHE A 833 -9.24 -35.50 -6.00
N HIS A 834 -8.11 -34.85 -6.27
CA HIS A 834 -6.93 -34.94 -5.42
C HIS A 834 -7.07 -33.92 -4.29
N PRO A 835 -7.25 -34.36 -3.02
CA PRO A 835 -7.35 -33.44 -1.90
C PRO A 835 -6.06 -32.65 -1.75
N VAL A 836 -6.20 -31.42 -1.31
CA VAL A 836 -5.07 -30.55 -0.97
C VAL A 836 -4.85 -30.70 0.52
N PHE A 837 -3.64 -31.09 0.90
CA PHE A 837 -3.29 -31.35 2.29
C PHE A 837 -1.98 -30.68 2.66
N LEU A 838 -1.82 -30.41 3.95
CA LEU A 838 -0.56 -29.95 4.51
C LEU A 838 0.27 -31.19 4.89
N SER A 839 1.53 -31.25 4.45
CA SER A 839 2.42 -32.37 4.75
C SER A 839 3.75 -31.95 5.37
N ALA A 840 4.26 -32.79 6.25
CA ALA A 840 5.60 -32.76 6.80
C ALA A 840 6.51 -33.65 5.94
N CYS A 841 7.41 -33.01 5.18
CA CYS A 841 8.32 -33.61 4.21
C CYS A 841 7.67 -34.61 3.23
N LYS A 842 6.36 -34.46 2.94
CA LYS A 842 5.54 -35.43 2.15
C LYS A 842 5.44 -36.84 2.74
N ILE A 843 5.87 -37.04 3.98
CA ILE A 843 5.82 -38.33 4.68
C ILE A 843 4.61 -38.38 5.60
N TYR A 844 4.37 -37.28 6.33
CA TYR A 844 3.27 -37.18 7.29
C TYR A 844 2.25 -36.17 6.82
N ILE A 845 0.98 -36.56 6.76
CA ILE A 845 -0.14 -35.66 6.40
C ILE A 845 -0.80 -35.16 7.68
N PHE A 846 -1.02 -33.85 7.80
CA PHE A 846 -1.76 -33.28 8.93
C PHE A 846 -3.25 -33.58 8.78
N SER A 847 -3.70 -34.63 9.45
CA SER A 847 -5.08 -35.09 9.51
C SER A 847 -5.44 -35.58 10.91
N ARG A 848 -6.73 -35.73 11.19
CA ARG A 848 -7.20 -36.29 12.48
C ARG A 848 -6.75 -37.73 12.68
N GLU A 849 -6.70 -38.52 11.62
CA GLU A 849 -6.27 -39.93 11.65
C GLU A 849 -4.78 -40.04 12.00
N ASN A 850 -3.94 -39.27 11.32
CA ASN A 850 -2.50 -39.29 11.57
C ASN A 850 -2.12 -38.68 12.93
N PHE A 851 -2.95 -37.81 13.50
CA PHE A 851 -2.77 -37.35 14.89
C PHE A 851 -2.87 -38.53 15.87
N THR A 852 -3.90 -39.38 15.73
CA THR A 852 -4.05 -40.59 16.55
C THR A 852 -2.86 -41.53 16.38
N MET A 853 -2.32 -41.66 15.16
CA MET A 853 -1.11 -42.43 14.90
C MET A 853 0.11 -41.89 15.67
N ILE A 854 0.31 -40.56 15.75
CA ILE A 854 1.41 -39.98 16.55
C ILE A 854 1.25 -40.32 18.03
N VAL A 855 0.02 -40.23 18.56
CA VAL A 855 -0.23 -40.57 19.96
C VAL A 855 0.09 -42.03 20.23
N GLN A 856 -0.34 -42.94 19.35
CA GLN A 856 -0.03 -44.37 19.44
C GLN A 856 1.47 -44.64 19.34
N THR A 857 2.19 -44.04 18.39
CA THR A 857 3.64 -44.24 18.26
C THR A 857 4.40 -43.70 19.47
N SER A 858 3.98 -42.56 20.03
CA SER A 858 4.55 -42.02 21.27
C SER A 858 4.34 -42.98 22.45
N MET A 859 3.14 -43.58 22.58
CA MET A 859 2.88 -44.62 23.58
C MET A 859 3.75 -45.86 23.37
N SER A 860 3.92 -46.31 22.12
CA SER A 860 4.79 -47.45 21.81
C SER A 860 6.25 -47.17 22.18
N TYR A 861 6.79 -46.00 21.81
CA TYR A 861 8.15 -45.61 22.20
C TYR A 861 8.29 -45.49 23.71
N PHE A 862 7.30 -44.92 24.41
CA PHE A 862 7.24 -44.93 25.86
C PHE A 862 7.34 -46.36 26.42
N THR A 863 6.52 -47.31 25.95
CA THR A 863 6.56 -48.70 26.45
C THR A 863 7.89 -49.39 26.21
N VAL A 864 8.55 -49.11 25.08
CA VAL A 864 9.89 -49.63 24.79
C VAL A 864 10.91 -49.03 25.75
N LEU A 865 10.92 -47.72 25.93
CA LEU A 865 11.84 -47.05 26.87
C LEU A 865 11.63 -47.55 28.31
N ALA A 866 10.38 -47.71 28.74
CA ALA A 866 10.03 -48.22 30.05
C ALA A 866 10.41 -49.70 30.27
N SER A 867 10.63 -50.47 29.20
CA SER A 867 11.11 -51.86 29.27
C SER A 867 12.63 -52.00 29.25
N LEU A 868 13.34 -50.93 28.87
CA LEU A 868 14.81 -50.88 28.80
C LEU A 868 15.44 -50.33 30.09
N GLU A 869 14.64 -49.63 30.92
CA GLU A 869 14.93 -49.36 32.34
C GLU A 869 14.58 -50.58 33.19
#